data_AF-A0A7J4T0A4-F1
#
_entry.id   AF-A0A7J4T0A4-F1
#
_cell.length_a   1.000
_cell.length_b   1.000
_cell.length_c   1.000
_cell.angle_alpha   90.00
_cell.angle_beta   90.00
_cell.angle_gamma   90.00
#
_symmetry.space_group_name_H-M   'P 1'
#
loop_
_entity.id
_entity.type
_entity.pdbx_description
1 polymer ?
#
loop_
_entity_poly.entity_id
_entity_poly.type
_entity_poly.pdbx_seq_one_letter_code
_entity_poly.pdbx_strand_id
1 'polypeptide(L)'
;MRLASTLIFLLVIASLPLASSTSGRSIEVDISIMKYDWLSNETVEFSIEVSNAPFNQQFIAEYSISNLQENVINTDSVVFQSSGPSTQIPIFVKHFFDSSNFYFFTVSIIDSTGVIIATGEVSFMVFQNTIMPQIGNLLAFGDSLSDMGNAKDSILNVPDVPPYWQGRFSNGPVWLEYVSQAYGVTTTVGSLTEQGDNRAFGGSQTGQGFSYLLLPNVGTQINNYLANVQSSIAQNEVVSLWAGGNDFLYGTANSDTIVANMESHIRQLDTAGAREFIIPNLPPLEKTPEILGRSQSQQNSIASEVVSYNTKLATLVNDLTAELSITVHFIDAWSLFNDIVDNSEALGITNTQDSACSASATLLPLPICNSASTVANNPDEFIFFDKAHPTRVMHEFISFFAIQSIGNADTDGDGIVDDFDQCPWTDNDWIADQTGCSWEQLDDDSDGVSNGDDLCPATVQGEIVDVNGCSAAQRDSDEDGLNDAIDPCPFSEASNDHDSDGCTDDVDLDDDNDLIPDLQDACPRGEIGVHDNDLDEDGCSNTEDSDIDGDLLDNVDETIAGTDIYDEDTDGDGVIDGIDKFPLDASEWSDGDADGCGDNSDQFPFDPTECIDTDGDGYGDNYDKFPDDVTEWLDYDGDGFGDNRDACPTKFGLSLSPEGCPDRDGDGFSDNTDLFPDDIDDWADSDGDGYGDNADLFPNDPLDWYDFDNDTYGDNTDIFPSDPLEWNDTDGDTVGDNADAFPMDPTEWLDSDGDGCGDNQDIWPDDPAECYDRDVDGIGDNQDAFPDDRAEWNDTDNDGLGDNSDLFPNDSKAKYDSDGDGIANYYDTFPDNANMDSWFDLIIRIMIFAGIASVGIIVYLRKKSSVQETDKLPYQDDFSMLIQAEGIDLTPDRPAGPPPPGSF
;
A
#
# COMPACT_ATOMS: atom_id res chain seq x y z
N MET A 1 69.11 -25.15 32.45
CA MET A 1 68.51 -26.19 33.33
C MET A 1 67.02 -26.28 33.00
N ARG A 2 66.43 -27.47 33.17
CA ARG A 2 65.02 -27.90 32.90
C ARG A 2 63.94 -26.78 32.81
N LEU A 3 63.07 -26.65 31.78
CA LEU A 3 62.08 -27.56 31.12
C LEU A 3 60.64 -27.46 31.70
N ALA A 4 59.64 -27.38 30.80
CA ALA A 4 58.18 -27.51 30.97
C ALA A 4 57.45 -26.38 31.74
N SER A 5 56.24 -25.91 31.36
CA SER A 5 55.36 -26.15 30.19
C SER A 5 54.35 -24.99 30.04
N THR A 6 53.83 -24.77 28.83
CA THR A 6 52.40 -24.69 28.41
C THR A 6 52.35 -24.08 27.00
N LEU A 7 51.60 -24.69 26.09
CA LEU A 7 51.63 -24.38 24.66
C LEU A 7 50.36 -23.65 24.22
N ILE A 8 50.54 -22.68 23.32
CA ILE A 8 49.48 -21.97 22.59
C ILE A 8 48.93 -22.88 21.49
N PHE A 9 47.63 -22.80 21.19
CA PHE A 9 47.12 -23.14 19.85
C PHE A 9 45.94 -22.23 19.48
N LEU A 10 46.16 -21.37 18.48
CA LEU A 10 45.09 -20.73 17.72
C LEU A 10 44.56 -21.74 16.69
N LEU A 11 43.27 -21.70 16.40
CA LEU A 11 42.66 -22.46 15.32
C LEU A 11 42.10 -21.46 14.28
N VAL A 12 42.81 -21.33 13.17
CA VAL A 12 42.30 -20.71 11.95
C VAL A 12 42.07 -21.86 10.97
N ILE A 13 40.82 -22.07 10.57
CA ILE A 13 40.46 -23.03 9.53
C ILE A 13 40.10 -22.22 8.28
N ALA A 14 40.98 -22.25 7.28
CA ALA A 14 40.61 -21.86 5.93
C ALA A 14 39.91 -23.04 5.26
N SER A 15 38.66 -22.84 4.83
CA SER A 15 37.82 -23.83 4.16
C SER A 15 38.26 -24.03 2.70
N LEU A 16 38.67 -25.25 2.37
CA LEU A 16 38.72 -25.74 0.99
C LEU A 16 38.04 -27.12 0.96
N PRO A 17 37.10 -27.38 0.05
CA PRO A 17 36.31 -28.61 0.06
C PRO A 17 37.15 -29.81 -0.42
N LEU A 18 37.53 -30.67 0.51
CA LEU A 18 38.07 -32.01 0.22
C LEU A 18 36.94 -33.04 0.35
N ALA A 19 36.36 -33.42 -0.79
CA ALA A 19 35.28 -34.38 -0.85
C ALA A 19 35.68 -35.76 -0.27
N SER A 20 34.92 -36.25 0.70
CA SER A 20 35.03 -37.59 1.28
C SER A 20 33.66 -38.05 1.78
N SER A 21 33.02 -38.97 1.05
CA SER A 21 31.82 -39.69 1.51
C SER A 21 32.19 -40.74 2.58
N THR A 22 31.32 -41.26 3.46
CA THR A 22 29.84 -41.29 3.55
C THR A 22 29.36 -41.23 5.01
N SER A 23 28.44 -40.34 5.36
CA SER A 23 27.39 -40.47 6.39
C SER A 23 26.42 -39.30 6.20
N GLY A 24 25.17 -39.38 6.69
CA GLY A 24 24.05 -38.47 6.38
C GLY A 24 24.45 -37.00 6.17
N ARG A 25 23.95 -36.40 5.08
CA ARG A 25 24.07 -34.96 4.84
C ARG A 25 23.37 -34.23 6.00
N SER A 26 24.06 -33.27 6.61
CA SER A 26 23.43 -32.28 7.48
C SER A 26 22.44 -31.46 6.68
N ILE A 27 21.40 -30.99 7.35
CA ILE A 27 20.55 -29.92 6.82
C ILE A 27 21.43 -28.66 6.80
N GLU A 28 21.42 -27.96 5.69
CA GLU A 28 22.19 -26.73 5.44
C GLU A 28 21.18 -25.61 5.20
N VAL A 29 21.51 -24.40 5.65
CA VAL A 29 20.67 -23.20 5.52
C VAL A 29 21.54 -22.11 4.94
N ASP A 30 21.16 -21.63 3.78
CA ASP A 30 21.76 -20.47 3.13
C ASP A 30 20.71 -19.35 3.09
N ILE A 31 21.10 -18.12 3.39
CA ILE A 31 20.21 -16.94 3.37
C ILE A 31 20.72 -16.00 2.29
N SER A 32 19.81 -15.46 1.48
CA SER A 32 20.10 -14.47 0.45
C SER A 32 19.14 -13.29 0.56
N ILE A 33 19.69 -12.08 0.40
CA ILE A 33 18.96 -10.80 0.35
C ILE A 33 19.27 -10.10 -0.97
N MET A 34 18.35 -9.25 -1.45
CA MET A 34 18.49 -8.59 -2.75
C MET A 34 19.61 -7.54 -2.78
N LYS A 35 19.68 -6.72 -1.73
CA LYS A 35 20.68 -5.68 -1.48
C LYS A 35 21.05 -5.66 0.00
N TYR A 36 22.11 -4.94 0.36
CA TYR A 36 22.62 -4.86 1.74
C TYR A 36 22.25 -3.54 2.43
N ASP A 37 21.79 -2.56 1.66
CA ASP A 37 21.51 -1.17 2.01
C ASP A 37 20.03 -0.85 1.79
N TRP A 38 19.30 -0.72 2.89
CA TRP A 38 17.85 -0.50 2.91
C TRP A 38 17.50 0.85 3.53
N LEU A 39 16.32 1.38 3.20
CA LEU A 39 15.70 2.52 3.89
C LEU A 39 14.74 2.01 4.98
N SER A 40 14.44 2.84 5.98
CA SER A 40 13.67 2.43 7.17
C SER A 40 12.23 2.01 6.89
N ASN A 41 11.67 2.43 5.75
CA ASN A 41 10.33 2.07 5.27
C ASN A 41 10.30 0.87 4.32
N GLU A 42 11.44 0.38 3.84
CA GLU A 42 11.46 -0.72 2.88
C GLU A 42 11.19 -2.07 3.57
N THR A 43 10.38 -2.89 2.92
CA THR A 43 10.23 -4.29 3.32
C THR A 43 11.46 -5.10 2.88
N VAL A 44 12.15 -5.72 3.84
CA VAL A 44 13.33 -6.55 3.55
C VAL A 44 12.90 -7.98 3.26
N GLU A 45 13.18 -8.45 2.03
CA GLU A 45 12.97 -9.85 1.64
C GLU A 45 14.22 -10.71 1.92
N PHE A 46 14.04 -11.73 2.76
CA PHE A 46 15.01 -12.79 3.04
C PHE A 46 14.58 -14.07 2.35
N SER A 47 15.35 -14.52 1.34
CA SER A 47 15.17 -15.82 0.71
C SER A 47 16.06 -16.87 1.39
N ILE A 48 15.43 -17.79 2.12
CA ILE A 48 16.08 -18.84 2.90
C ILE A 48 16.03 -20.16 2.11
N GLU A 49 17.18 -20.69 1.71
CA GLU A 49 17.29 -22.01 1.08
C GLU A 49 17.68 -23.08 2.11
N VAL A 50 16.73 -23.94 2.45
CA VAL A 50 16.95 -25.11 3.32
C VAL A 50 17.30 -26.33 2.48
N SER A 51 18.57 -26.72 2.51
CA SER A 51 19.14 -27.83 1.73
C SER A 51 19.21 -29.14 2.50
N ASN A 52 19.03 -30.27 1.81
CA ASN A 52 19.14 -31.65 2.32
C ASN A 52 18.11 -32.05 3.40
N ALA A 53 17.02 -31.29 3.60
CA ALA A 53 15.93 -31.66 4.49
C ALA A 53 15.25 -32.99 4.05
N PRO A 54 14.82 -33.85 4.99
CA PRO A 54 13.99 -35.02 4.68
C PRO A 54 12.70 -34.60 3.96
N PHE A 55 12.43 -35.15 2.78
CA PHE A 55 11.28 -34.79 1.93
C PHE A 55 9.91 -35.00 2.61
N ASN A 56 8.99 -34.06 2.39
CA ASN A 56 7.61 -34.10 2.89
C ASN A 56 7.54 -34.25 4.43
N GLN A 57 8.43 -33.53 5.12
CA GLN A 57 8.42 -33.37 6.57
C GLN A 57 8.16 -31.90 6.89
N GLN A 58 7.37 -31.66 7.93
CA GLN A 58 7.06 -30.33 8.45
C GLN A 58 8.18 -29.84 9.38
N PHE A 59 8.54 -28.58 9.21
CA PHE A 59 9.54 -27.86 10.01
C PHE A 59 9.00 -26.47 10.36
N ILE A 60 9.60 -25.85 11.37
CA ILE A 60 9.35 -24.45 11.74
C ILE A 60 10.65 -23.68 11.49
N ALA A 61 10.57 -22.53 10.83
CA ALA A 61 11.64 -21.56 10.74
C ALA A 61 11.32 -20.44 11.74
N GLU A 62 11.89 -20.51 12.95
CA GLU A 62 11.86 -19.39 13.91
C GLU A 62 12.94 -18.39 13.50
N TYR A 63 12.59 -17.11 13.34
CA TYR A 63 13.51 -16.06 12.94
C TYR A 63 13.47 -14.87 13.89
N SER A 64 14.54 -14.08 13.89
CA SER A 64 14.60 -12.81 14.60
C SER A 64 15.55 -11.82 13.95
N ILE A 65 15.20 -10.55 14.05
CA ILE A 65 16.08 -9.42 13.73
C ILE A 65 16.63 -8.88 15.04
N SER A 66 17.95 -8.68 15.08
CA SER A 66 18.64 -8.04 16.20
C SER A 66 19.54 -6.90 15.75
N ASN A 67 19.71 -5.90 16.62
CA ASN A 67 20.53 -4.72 16.36
C ASN A 67 22.01 -4.94 16.77
N LEU A 68 22.88 -3.96 16.50
CA LEU A 68 24.32 -4.02 16.83
C LEU A 68 24.65 -4.16 18.35
N GLN A 69 23.68 -3.95 19.24
CA GLN A 69 23.84 -4.16 20.68
C GLN A 69 23.27 -5.51 21.17
N GLU A 70 22.98 -6.44 20.25
CA GLU A 70 22.37 -7.76 20.50
C GLU A 70 20.94 -7.68 21.08
N ASN A 71 20.23 -6.54 20.93
CA ASN A 71 18.81 -6.45 21.25
C ASN A 71 17.99 -7.10 20.14
N VAL A 72 17.07 -8.00 20.47
CA VAL A 72 16.09 -8.55 19.52
C VAL A 72 14.95 -7.54 19.36
N ILE A 73 14.68 -7.13 18.12
CA ILE A 73 13.69 -6.11 17.78
C ILE A 73 12.41 -6.73 17.24
N ASN A 74 12.55 -7.73 16.36
CA ASN A 74 11.44 -8.48 15.76
C ASN A 74 11.72 -9.99 15.90
N THR A 75 10.67 -10.80 16.13
CA THR A 75 10.77 -12.26 16.12
C THR A 75 9.42 -12.88 15.78
N ASP A 76 9.43 -13.90 14.93
CA ASP A 76 8.25 -14.61 14.43
C ASP A 76 8.67 -16.01 13.88
N SER A 77 7.73 -16.82 13.40
CA SER A 77 7.99 -18.17 12.91
C SER A 77 7.10 -18.61 11.74
N VAL A 78 7.70 -19.18 10.70
CA VAL A 78 6.99 -19.74 9.55
C VAL A 78 7.02 -21.27 9.58
N VAL A 79 5.85 -21.91 9.46
CA VAL A 79 5.73 -23.36 9.34
C VAL A 79 5.78 -23.77 7.88
N PHE A 80 6.71 -24.64 7.49
CA PHE A 80 6.90 -25.05 6.11
C PHE A 80 7.02 -26.59 5.95
N GLN A 81 6.85 -27.06 4.71
CA GLN A 81 7.10 -28.46 4.34
C GLN A 81 8.23 -28.56 3.30
N SER A 82 9.13 -29.51 3.50
CA SER A 82 10.30 -29.73 2.64
C SER A 82 9.95 -30.27 1.25
N SER A 83 10.23 -29.48 0.21
CA SER A 83 9.80 -29.65 -1.18
C SER A 83 10.87 -30.22 -2.14
N GLY A 84 11.82 -31.03 -1.65
CA GLY A 84 12.74 -31.78 -2.51
C GLY A 84 14.20 -31.74 -2.03
N PRO A 85 15.19 -31.53 -2.93
CA PRO A 85 16.60 -31.50 -2.54
C PRO A 85 16.98 -30.21 -1.77
N SER A 86 16.31 -29.11 -2.07
CA SER A 86 16.28 -27.88 -1.30
C SER A 86 14.86 -27.30 -1.28
N THR A 87 14.60 -26.37 -0.38
CA THR A 87 13.31 -25.71 -0.18
C THR A 87 13.56 -24.24 0.08
N GLN A 88 12.96 -23.37 -0.72
CA GLN A 88 13.06 -21.92 -0.55
C GLN A 88 11.87 -21.41 0.26
N ILE A 89 12.15 -20.49 1.18
CA ILE A 89 11.17 -19.83 2.06
C ILE A 89 11.45 -18.33 1.97
N PRO A 90 10.60 -17.54 1.30
CA PRO A 90 10.66 -16.09 1.40
C PRO A 90 10.12 -15.66 2.77
N ILE A 91 10.81 -14.73 3.41
CA ILE A 91 10.36 -14.05 4.63
C ILE A 91 10.48 -12.55 4.38
N PHE A 92 9.37 -11.84 4.55
CA PHE A 92 9.28 -10.39 4.38
C PHE A 92 9.20 -9.77 5.77
N VAL A 93 10.07 -8.79 6.06
CA VAL A 93 10.04 -8.09 7.36
C VAL A 93 10.04 -6.58 7.13
N LYS A 94 9.06 -5.91 7.74
CA LYS A 94 8.90 -4.45 7.78
C LYS A 94 8.70 -3.96 9.22
N HIS A 95 8.68 -2.65 9.42
CA HIS A 95 8.35 -2.00 10.70
C HIS A 95 9.26 -2.41 11.88
N PHE A 96 10.57 -2.54 11.63
CA PHE A 96 11.56 -3.03 12.62
C PHE A 96 12.71 -2.05 12.90
N PHE A 97 12.72 -0.85 12.32
CA PHE A 97 13.81 0.11 12.52
C PHE A 97 13.77 0.71 13.94
N ASP A 98 14.90 0.66 14.66
CA ASP A 98 15.01 1.10 16.07
C ASP A 98 16.01 2.27 16.27
N SER A 99 16.25 3.05 15.22
CA SER A 99 17.35 4.02 15.11
C SER A 99 18.76 3.41 15.09
N SER A 100 18.92 2.08 15.02
CA SER A 100 20.20 1.46 14.65
C SER A 100 20.38 1.43 13.13
N ASN A 101 21.64 1.47 12.66
CA ASN A 101 21.93 1.25 11.24
C ASN A 101 22.26 -0.22 10.91
N PHE A 102 22.84 -0.99 11.83
CA PHE A 102 23.29 -2.37 11.54
C PHE A 102 22.38 -3.41 12.19
N TYR A 103 21.93 -4.38 11.40
CA TYR A 103 21.03 -5.44 11.81
C TYR A 103 21.54 -6.83 11.41
N PHE A 104 21.13 -7.82 12.18
CA PHE A 104 21.43 -9.24 12.00
C PHE A 104 20.11 -10.01 11.96
N PHE A 105 19.80 -10.61 10.81
CA PHE A 105 18.70 -11.54 10.64
C PHE A 105 19.22 -12.95 10.93
N THR A 106 18.62 -13.61 11.92
CA THR A 106 18.94 -15.00 12.28
C THR A 106 17.73 -15.89 12.05
N VAL A 107 17.95 -17.11 11.58
CA VAL A 107 16.91 -18.15 11.45
C VAL A 107 17.36 -19.46 12.05
N SER A 108 16.47 -20.13 12.77
CA SER A 108 16.62 -21.47 13.33
C SER A 108 15.56 -22.40 12.75
N ILE A 109 16.00 -23.45 12.06
CA ILE A 109 15.10 -24.50 11.54
C ILE A 109 14.91 -25.54 12.65
N ILE A 110 13.65 -25.82 12.98
CA ILE A 110 13.23 -26.67 14.09
C ILE A 110 12.39 -27.84 13.56
N ASP A 111 12.67 -29.05 14.04
CA ASP A 111 11.90 -30.25 13.69
C ASP A 111 10.65 -30.46 14.56
N SER A 112 9.82 -31.43 14.19
CA SER A 112 8.61 -31.82 14.93
C SER A 112 8.85 -32.39 16.34
N THR A 113 10.10 -32.42 16.82
CA THR A 113 10.46 -32.74 18.22
C THR A 113 10.87 -31.51 19.03
N GLY A 114 10.87 -30.32 18.42
CA GLY A 114 11.30 -29.07 19.06
C GLY A 114 12.82 -28.91 19.12
N VAL A 115 13.57 -29.58 18.24
CA VAL A 115 15.04 -29.51 18.19
C VAL A 115 15.47 -28.64 17.00
N ILE A 116 16.35 -27.66 17.26
CA ILE A 116 17.03 -26.88 16.22
C ILE A 116 17.98 -27.81 15.45
N ILE A 117 17.79 -27.94 14.14
CA ILE A 117 18.55 -28.84 13.26
C ILE A 117 19.51 -28.11 12.32
N ALA A 118 19.27 -26.83 12.06
CA ALA A 118 20.15 -25.93 11.31
C ALA A 118 19.88 -24.48 11.70
N THR A 119 20.87 -23.60 11.50
CA THR A 119 20.78 -22.16 11.78
C THR A 119 21.49 -21.38 10.68
N GLY A 120 20.97 -20.23 10.29
CA GLY A 120 21.61 -19.28 9.40
C GLY A 120 21.60 -17.86 9.99
N GLU A 121 22.50 -17.02 9.53
CA GLU A 121 22.59 -15.60 9.89
C GLU A 121 23.04 -14.79 8.66
N VAL A 122 22.47 -13.61 8.47
CA VAL A 122 22.93 -12.60 7.50
C VAL A 122 22.86 -11.23 8.17
N SER A 123 23.82 -10.36 7.84
CA SER A 123 23.82 -8.97 8.30
C SER A 123 23.54 -8.01 7.16
N PHE A 124 22.92 -6.88 7.48
CA PHE A 124 22.53 -5.84 6.53
C PHE A 124 22.48 -4.47 7.23
N MET A 125 22.43 -3.40 6.45
CA MET A 125 22.29 -2.03 6.92
C MET A 125 20.92 -1.45 6.55
N VAL A 126 20.36 -0.65 7.47
CA VAL A 126 19.22 0.23 7.23
C VAL A 126 19.66 1.68 7.49
N PHE A 127 19.18 2.59 6.66
CA PHE A 127 19.32 4.03 6.81
C PHE A 127 17.94 4.62 7.14
N GLN A 128 17.88 5.59 8.05
CA GLN A 128 16.62 6.30 8.28
C GLN A 128 16.29 7.11 7.03
N ASN A 129 15.02 7.08 6.61
CA ASN A 129 14.49 8.09 5.70
C ASN A 129 14.60 9.48 6.35
N THR A 130 14.65 10.52 5.53
CA THR A 130 15.08 11.84 6.00
C THR A 130 14.61 12.94 5.07
N ILE A 131 13.81 13.86 5.60
CA ILE A 131 13.35 15.05 4.88
C ILE A 131 14.44 16.11 4.91
N MET A 132 15.02 16.36 3.75
CA MET A 132 16.08 17.36 3.56
C MET A 132 15.52 18.78 3.50
N PRO A 133 16.10 19.76 4.23
CA PRO A 133 15.63 21.13 4.21
C PRO A 133 15.94 21.80 2.87
N GLN A 134 15.02 22.63 2.37
CA GLN A 134 15.16 23.33 1.11
C GLN A 134 16.21 24.45 1.19
N ILE A 135 17.22 24.39 0.31
CA ILE A 135 18.36 25.33 0.28
C ILE A 135 18.47 26.02 -1.09
N GLY A 136 19.13 27.18 -1.13
CA GLY A 136 19.37 27.91 -2.38
C GLY A 136 20.58 27.42 -3.18
N ASN A 137 21.61 26.91 -2.51
CA ASN A 137 22.83 26.38 -3.11
C ASN A 137 23.69 25.61 -2.08
N LEU A 138 24.49 24.66 -2.55
CA LEU A 138 25.49 23.92 -1.78
C LEU A 138 26.91 24.35 -2.19
N LEU A 139 27.49 25.27 -1.42
CA LEU A 139 28.83 25.82 -1.65
C LEU A 139 29.88 24.96 -0.95
N ALA A 140 30.84 24.37 -1.69
CA ALA A 140 31.79 23.42 -1.12
C ALA A 140 33.26 23.85 -1.22
N PHE A 141 33.99 23.69 -0.13
CA PHE A 141 35.44 23.89 -0.04
C PHE A 141 36.11 22.67 0.59
N GLY A 142 37.29 22.28 0.10
CA GLY A 142 37.92 21.07 0.60
C GLY A 142 39.04 20.49 -0.23
N ASP A 143 39.27 19.19 -0.05
CA ASP A 143 40.29 18.42 -0.75
C ASP A 143 39.70 17.33 -1.69
N SER A 144 40.46 16.27 -1.97
CA SER A 144 40.08 15.22 -2.94
C SER A 144 38.82 14.43 -2.53
N LEU A 145 38.44 14.42 -1.25
CA LEU A 145 37.21 13.76 -0.81
C LEU A 145 35.94 14.45 -1.34
N SER A 146 36.03 15.72 -1.75
CA SER A 146 34.90 16.50 -2.26
C SER A 146 35.16 17.10 -3.65
N ASP A 147 36.27 16.75 -4.32
CA ASP A 147 36.63 17.30 -5.64
C ASP A 147 35.89 16.58 -6.78
N MET A 148 35.03 17.31 -7.48
CA MET A 148 34.25 16.83 -8.64
C MET A 148 34.98 17.00 -9.99
N GLY A 149 36.19 17.57 -10.04
CA GLY A 149 36.96 17.73 -11.28
C GLY A 149 37.91 18.92 -11.32
N ASN A 150 37.94 19.79 -10.31
CA ASN A 150 38.80 20.98 -10.27
C ASN A 150 40.29 20.64 -10.39
N ALA A 151 40.80 19.60 -9.71
CA ALA A 151 42.18 19.16 -9.89
C ALA A 151 42.44 18.57 -11.29
N LYS A 152 41.41 18.02 -11.93
CA LYS A 152 41.46 17.43 -13.28
C LYS A 152 41.58 18.51 -14.36
N ASP A 153 40.83 19.59 -14.23
CA ASP A 153 40.87 20.72 -15.16
C ASP A 153 42.06 21.67 -14.89
N SER A 154 42.74 21.48 -13.74
CA SER A 154 43.98 22.18 -13.42
C SER A 154 45.14 21.83 -14.36
N ILE A 155 46.17 22.68 -14.35
CA ILE A 155 47.44 22.45 -15.07
C ILE A 155 48.15 21.12 -14.69
N LEU A 156 47.81 20.50 -13.56
CA LEU A 156 48.34 19.19 -13.19
C LEU A 156 47.65 18.03 -13.92
N ASN A 157 46.40 18.21 -14.37
CA ASN A 157 45.60 17.21 -15.08
C ASN A 157 45.52 15.87 -14.33
N VAL A 158 45.20 15.91 -13.05
CA VAL A 158 45.11 14.74 -12.15
C VAL A 158 43.71 14.63 -11.55
N PRO A 159 43.14 13.43 -11.42
CA PRO A 159 43.76 12.12 -11.67
C PRO A 159 43.71 11.65 -13.14
N ASP A 160 44.35 10.52 -13.44
CA ASP A 160 44.27 9.86 -14.77
C ASP A 160 42.87 9.27 -14.99
N VAL A 161 42.24 9.55 -16.12
CA VAL A 161 40.92 9.03 -16.50
C VAL A 161 41.08 8.26 -17.82
N PRO A 162 40.92 6.91 -17.86
CA PRO A 162 40.82 5.96 -16.73
C PRO A 162 42.15 5.84 -15.93
N PRO A 163 42.14 5.25 -14.72
CA PRO A 163 41.08 4.43 -14.11
C PRO A 163 40.08 5.18 -13.21
N TYR A 164 40.30 6.46 -12.94
CA TYR A 164 39.37 7.25 -12.14
C TYR A 164 38.13 7.67 -12.95
N TRP A 165 37.01 7.87 -12.27
CA TRP A 165 35.74 8.26 -12.88
C TRP A 165 35.63 9.78 -13.02
N GLN A 166 35.45 10.28 -14.25
CA GLN A 166 35.15 11.69 -14.58
C GLN A 166 35.94 12.76 -13.79
N GLY A 167 37.21 12.51 -13.49
CA GLY A 167 38.08 13.45 -12.75
C GLY A 167 37.93 13.46 -11.22
N ARG A 168 36.99 12.70 -10.65
CA ARG A 168 36.87 12.46 -9.20
C ARG A 168 38.02 11.57 -8.72
N PHE A 169 38.35 11.62 -7.43
CA PHE A 169 39.36 10.73 -6.82
C PHE A 169 38.79 9.34 -6.42
N SER A 170 37.79 8.85 -7.15
CA SER A 170 37.11 7.57 -6.90
C SER A 170 36.78 6.83 -8.23
N ASN A 171 36.14 5.66 -8.14
CA ASN A 171 35.57 4.91 -9.27
C ASN A 171 34.13 5.33 -9.63
N GLY A 172 33.59 6.37 -9.00
CA GLY A 172 32.27 6.94 -9.26
C GLY A 172 32.15 8.35 -8.64
N PRO A 173 30.91 8.83 -8.40
CA PRO A 173 30.66 10.10 -7.73
C PRO A 173 31.27 10.17 -6.33
N VAL A 174 31.54 11.38 -5.85
CA VAL A 174 31.91 11.63 -4.44
C VAL A 174 30.69 11.96 -3.58
N TRP A 175 30.79 11.76 -2.27
CA TRP A 175 29.70 11.93 -1.29
C TRP A 175 28.89 13.23 -1.46
N LEU A 176 29.55 14.33 -1.82
CA LEU A 176 28.94 15.64 -2.01
C LEU A 176 27.95 15.66 -3.17
N GLU A 177 28.14 14.83 -4.21
CA GLU A 177 27.25 14.73 -5.37
C GLU A 177 25.90 14.15 -4.94
N TYR A 178 25.92 13.09 -4.13
CA TYR A 178 24.73 12.49 -3.51
C TYR A 178 24.04 13.45 -2.53
N VAL A 179 24.78 14.18 -1.69
CA VAL A 179 24.21 15.21 -0.80
C VAL A 179 23.58 16.35 -1.61
N SER A 180 24.19 16.77 -2.72
CA SER A 180 23.62 17.76 -3.65
C SER A 180 22.28 17.28 -4.23
N GLN A 181 22.21 16.01 -4.64
CA GLN A 181 20.99 15.38 -5.14
C GLN A 181 19.89 15.31 -4.07
N ALA A 182 20.22 14.91 -2.84
CA ALA A 182 19.27 14.85 -1.73
C ALA A 182 18.71 16.23 -1.33
N TYR A 183 19.49 17.30 -1.52
CA TYR A 183 19.01 18.69 -1.38
C TYR A 183 18.19 19.20 -2.58
N GLY A 184 18.08 18.45 -3.68
CA GLY A 184 17.44 18.90 -4.91
C GLY A 184 18.20 20.01 -5.65
N VAL A 185 19.50 20.19 -5.41
CA VAL A 185 20.33 21.25 -6.02
C VAL A 185 21.43 20.70 -6.92
N THR A 186 21.84 21.46 -7.93
CA THR A 186 22.93 21.09 -8.85
C THR A 186 24.21 21.82 -8.48
N THR A 187 25.12 21.15 -7.77
CA THR A 187 26.46 21.69 -7.46
C THR A 187 27.36 21.66 -8.69
N THR A 188 27.88 22.81 -9.13
CA THR A 188 28.77 22.89 -10.31
C THR A 188 30.25 23.09 -9.94
N VAL A 189 31.19 22.59 -10.76
CA VAL A 189 32.64 22.82 -10.55
C VAL A 189 33.02 24.25 -10.89
N GLY A 190 33.93 24.85 -10.10
CA GLY A 190 34.44 26.18 -10.38
C GLY A 190 35.81 26.48 -9.77
N SER A 191 36.70 27.09 -10.57
CA SER A 191 38.06 27.42 -10.16
C SER A 191 38.38 28.91 -10.26
N LEU A 192 39.32 29.41 -9.46
CA LEU A 192 39.87 30.78 -9.55
C LEU A 192 38.82 31.91 -9.66
N THR A 193 38.51 32.36 -10.89
CA THR A 193 37.55 33.42 -11.24
C THR A 193 36.30 32.90 -11.94
N GLU A 194 36.25 31.61 -12.28
CA GLU A 194 35.11 30.95 -12.89
C GLU A 194 34.00 30.79 -11.84
N GLN A 195 32.75 30.88 -12.31
CA GLN A 195 31.58 30.53 -11.52
C GLN A 195 31.59 29.03 -11.18
N GLY A 196 30.79 28.64 -10.20
CA GLY A 196 30.67 27.27 -9.72
C GLY A 196 30.87 27.16 -8.22
N ASP A 197 30.21 26.18 -7.64
CA ASP A 197 29.86 26.08 -6.22
C ASP A 197 30.81 25.11 -5.51
N ASN A 198 31.26 24.06 -6.20
CA ASN A 198 32.35 23.22 -5.73
C ASN A 198 33.70 23.87 -6.06
N ARG A 199 34.39 24.31 -5.02
CA ARG A 199 35.73 24.92 -5.02
C ARG A 199 36.81 23.98 -4.46
N ALA A 200 36.45 22.75 -4.08
CA ALA A 200 37.38 21.77 -3.52
C ALA A 200 38.41 21.32 -4.57
N PHE A 201 39.63 20.98 -4.14
CA PHE A 201 40.72 20.61 -5.04
C PHE A 201 41.52 19.44 -4.46
N GLY A 202 41.69 18.37 -5.23
CA GLY A 202 42.48 17.21 -4.85
C GLY A 202 43.90 17.57 -4.40
N GLY A 203 44.31 17.04 -3.25
CA GLY A 203 45.62 17.33 -2.64
C GLY A 203 45.73 18.67 -1.89
N SER A 204 44.63 19.39 -1.67
CA SER A 204 44.60 20.63 -0.89
C SER A 204 44.82 20.38 0.59
N GLN A 205 45.59 21.28 1.24
CA GLN A 205 45.73 21.33 2.69
C GLN A 205 44.82 22.42 3.28
N THR A 206 44.57 22.38 4.58
CA THR A 206 43.73 23.38 5.27
C THR A 206 44.31 24.79 5.25
N GLY A 207 45.62 24.96 5.04
CA GLY A 207 46.28 26.27 5.15
C GLY A 207 45.92 27.31 4.08
N GLN A 208 46.70 28.39 4.07
CA GLN A 208 46.74 29.35 2.97
C GLN A 208 47.79 28.93 1.92
N GLY A 209 47.78 29.57 0.74
CA GLY A 209 48.78 29.33 -0.31
C GLY A 209 48.46 28.11 -1.19
N PHE A 210 49.51 27.43 -1.66
CA PHE A 210 49.39 26.33 -2.64
C PHE A 210 50.14 25.08 -2.19
N SER A 211 49.47 23.93 -2.26
CA SER A 211 50.11 22.60 -2.19
C SER A 211 50.66 22.20 -3.55
N TYR A 212 51.72 21.37 -3.55
CA TYR A 212 52.42 20.92 -4.76
C TYR A 212 52.81 22.06 -5.74
N LEU A 213 53.06 23.27 -5.19
CA LEU A 213 53.31 24.54 -5.88
C LEU A 213 52.15 25.13 -6.71
N LEU A 214 51.06 24.40 -6.96
CA LEU A 214 50.05 24.75 -7.97
C LEU A 214 48.59 24.54 -7.54
N LEU A 215 48.32 23.70 -6.54
CA LEU A 215 46.96 23.38 -6.08
C LEU A 215 46.55 24.35 -4.95
N PRO A 216 45.42 25.08 -5.05
CA PRO A 216 45.03 26.07 -4.05
C PRO A 216 44.56 25.37 -2.76
N ASN A 217 45.25 25.63 -1.65
CA ASN A 217 44.79 25.18 -0.33
C ASN A 217 43.44 25.82 0.03
N VAL A 218 42.71 25.24 0.99
CA VAL A 218 41.33 25.65 1.34
C VAL A 218 41.21 27.15 1.61
N GLY A 219 42.15 27.74 2.37
CA GLY A 219 42.15 29.18 2.62
C GLY A 219 42.33 30.04 1.36
N THR A 220 43.00 29.51 0.33
CA THR A 220 43.13 30.14 -1.00
C THR A 220 41.86 29.94 -1.84
N GLN A 221 41.19 28.79 -1.74
CA GLN A 221 39.90 28.54 -2.41
C GLN A 221 38.85 29.57 -1.94
N ILE A 222 38.67 29.70 -0.62
CA ILE A 222 37.77 30.66 0.02
C ILE A 222 38.13 32.10 -0.38
N ASN A 223 39.40 32.49 -0.28
CA ASN A 223 39.85 33.82 -0.67
C ASN A 223 39.59 34.13 -2.15
N ASN A 224 39.77 33.16 -3.05
CA ASN A 224 39.51 33.36 -4.48
C ASN A 224 38.02 33.48 -4.78
N TYR A 225 37.17 32.63 -4.19
CA TYR A 225 35.73 32.68 -4.34
C TYR A 225 35.17 34.04 -3.86
N LEU A 226 35.50 34.43 -2.63
CA LEU A 226 35.02 35.69 -2.02
C LEU A 226 35.57 36.96 -2.71
N ALA A 227 36.71 36.87 -3.40
CA ALA A 227 37.30 38.02 -4.10
C ALA A 227 36.83 38.16 -5.55
N ASN A 228 36.48 37.06 -6.24
CA ASN A 228 36.30 37.05 -7.69
C ASN A 228 34.95 36.49 -8.18
N VAL A 229 34.27 35.68 -7.38
CA VAL A 229 32.99 35.04 -7.75
C VAL A 229 31.84 35.73 -7.03
N GLN A 230 31.79 35.61 -5.70
CA GLN A 230 30.68 36.10 -4.89
C GLN A 230 31.21 36.60 -3.54
N SER A 231 31.12 37.91 -3.29
CA SER A 231 31.70 38.55 -2.09
C SER A 231 30.83 38.46 -0.84
N SER A 232 29.63 37.87 -0.94
CA SER A 232 28.72 37.63 0.17
C SER A 232 27.87 36.39 -0.09
N ILE A 233 27.82 35.48 0.88
CA ILE A 233 27.06 34.21 0.84
C ILE A 233 25.63 34.51 1.31
N ALA A 234 24.60 34.02 0.61
CA ALA A 234 23.22 34.22 1.02
C ALA A 234 22.83 33.34 2.22
N GLN A 235 21.78 33.74 2.95
CA GLN A 235 21.42 33.09 4.22
C GLN A 235 20.85 31.67 4.07
N ASN A 236 20.38 31.31 2.88
CA ASN A 236 19.88 29.99 2.51
C ASN A 236 20.90 29.15 1.71
N GLU A 237 22.17 29.56 1.66
CA GLU A 237 23.27 28.74 1.12
C GLU A 237 23.92 27.95 2.25
N VAL A 238 24.13 26.65 2.04
CA VAL A 238 24.83 25.76 2.98
C VAL A 238 26.28 25.60 2.54
N VAL A 239 27.22 25.70 3.48
CA VAL A 239 28.65 25.64 3.17
C VAL A 239 29.29 24.34 3.67
N SER A 240 29.66 23.45 2.74
CA SER A 240 30.43 22.24 3.05
C SER A 240 31.92 22.55 3.16
N LEU A 241 32.57 22.11 4.24
CA LEU A 241 33.99 22.36 4.52
C LEU A 241 34.69 21.10 5.06
N TRP A 242 35.28 20.30 4.16
CA TRP A 242 35.99 19.07 4.53
C TRP A 242 37.43 19.04 4.00
N ALA A 243 38.39 19.09 4.92
CA ALA A 243 39.82 18.96 4.63
C ALA A 243 40.63 18.60 5.89
N GLY A 244 41.88 18.19 5.67
CA GLY A 244 42.87 17.95 6.73
C GLY A 244 43.63 16.63 6.59
N GLY A 245 43.14 15.71 5.76
CA GLY A 245 43.86 14.47 5.45
C GLY A 245 45.24 14.75 4.85
N ASN A 246 45.30 15.64 3.86
CA ASN A 246 46.55 16.02 3.21
C ASN A 246 47.57 16.69 4.16
N ASP A 247 47.12 17.44 5.17
CA ASP A 247 47.96 18.07 6.18
C ASP A 247 48.77 17.02 6.98
N PHE A 248 48.15 15.87 7.30
CA PHE A 248 48.78 14.75 8.01
C PHE A 248 49.54 13.79 7.07
N LEU A 249 48.99 13.50 5.89
CA LEU A 249 49.57 12.51 4.97
C LEU A 249 50.84 13.04 4.28
N TYR A 250 50.84 14.32 3.89
CA TYR A 250 51.84 14.96 3.03
C TYR A 250 52.30 16.36 3.49
N GLY A 251 51.60 16.98 4.44
CA GLY A 251 51.93 18.28 5.02
C GLY A 251 52.97 18.22 6.15
N THR A 252 53.05 19.32 6.91
CA THR A 252 53.86 19.40 8.15
C THR A 252 53.09 20.02 9.32
N ALA A 253 51.78 20.18 9.18
CA ALA A 253 50.90 20.70 10.22
C ALA A 253 50.55 19.60 11.24
N ASN A 254 50.27 20.02 12.48
CA ASN A 254 49.76 19.16 13.55
C ASN A 254 48.29 19.49 13.83
N SER A 255 47.62 18.70 14.67
CA SER A 255 46.21 18.90 15.04
C SER A 255 45.89 20.35 15.47
N ASP A 256 46.75 21.02 16.24
CA ASP A 256 46.54 22.42 16.65
C ASP A 256 46.49 23.40 15.45
N THR A 257 47.37 23.20 14.46
CA THR A 257 47.48 24.08 13.30
C THR A 257 46.28 23.91 12.37
N ILE A 258 45.82 22.66 12.17
CA ILE A 258 44.69 22.33 11.29
C ILE A 258 43.40 22.91 11.89
N VAL A 259 43.15 22.74 13.20
CA VAL A 259 41.99 23.32 13.90
C VAL A 259 42.00 24.86 13.82
N ALA A 260 43.17 25.50 14.00
CA ALA A 260 43.27 26.96 13.88
C ALA A 260 43.01 27.47 12.45
N ASN A 261 43.34 26.69 11.42
CA ASN A 261 42.95 27.00 10.04
C ASN A 261 41.44 26.89 9.86
N MET A 262 40.81 25.79 10.34
CA MET A 262 39.37 25.59 10.26
C MET A 262 38.58 26.69 10.99
N GLU A 263 38.99 27.08 12.20
CA GLU A 263 38.41 28.24 12.91
C GLU A 263 38.47 29.51 12.06
N SER A 264 39.64 29.80 11.46
CA SER A 264 39.82 30.98 10.62
C SER A 264 38.91 30.97 9.39
N HIS A 265 38.63 29.79 8.81
CA HIS A 265 37.79 29.65 7.62
C HIS A 265 36.32 29.81 7.96
N ILE A 266 35.83 29.14 9.00
CA ILE A 266 34.43 29.23 9.46
C ILE A 266 34.11 30.70 9.79
N ARG A 267 34.98 31.38 10.56
CA ARG A 267 34.82 32.81 10.88
C ARG A 267 34.90 33.71 9.64
N GLN A 268 35.71 33.37 8.64
CA GLN A 268 35.79 34.12 7.38
C GLN A 268 34.50 33.98 6.56
N LEU A 269 33.93 32.77 6.50
CA LEU A 269 32.70 32.46 5.77
C LEU A 269 31.45 33.05 6.47
N ASP A 270 31.38 32.98 7.81
CA ASP A 270 30.36 33.69 8.60
C ASP A 270 30.43 35.22 8.36
N THR A 271 31.63 35.80 8.37
CA THR A 271 31.82 37.23 8.06
C THR A 271 31.36 37.58 6.64
N ALA A 272 31.39 36.62 5.70
CA ALA A 272 30.85 36.77 4.35
C ALA A 272 29.33 36.54 4.25
N GLY A 273 28.67 36.01 5.29
CA GLY A 273 27.22 35.83 5.34
C GLY A 273 26.74 34.38 5.51
N ALA A 274 27.63 33.38 5.43
CA ALA A 274 27.25 31.98 5.61
C ALA A 274 26.66 31.75 7.01
N ARG A 275 25.54 31.04 7.11
CA ARG A 275 24.87 30.76 8.40
C ARG A 275 24.73 29.29 8.73
N GLU A 276 24.98 28.42 7.76
CA GLU A 276 24.81 26.98 7.88
C GLU A 276 25.99 26.26 7.23
N PHE A 277 26.52 25.25 7.91
CA PHE A 277 27.75 24.58 7.52
C PHE A 277 27.62 23.06 7.66
N ILE A 278 28.22 22.31 6.74
CA ILE A 278 28.44 20.87 6.87
C ILE A 278 29.94 20.67 7.13
N ILE A 279 30.30 20.13 8.29
CA ILE A 279 31.69 19.97 8.72
C ILE A 279 31.93 18.54 9.18
N PRO A 280 32.37 17.64 8.28
CA PRO A 280 32.83 16.31 8.65
C PRO A 280 34.17 16.35 9.39
N ASN A 281 34.37 15.43 10.32
CA ASN A 281 35.68 15.18 10.92
C ASN A 281 36.57 14.30 10.00
N LEU A 282 37.77 13.92 10.44
CA LEU A 282 38.65 13.06 9.62
C LEU A 282 38.43 11.57 9.92
N PRO A 283 38.26 10.72 8.90
CA PRO A 283 38.26 9.26 9.06
C PRO A 283 39.61 8.75 9.60
N PRO A 284 39.69 7.52 10.12
CA PRO A 284 40.91 6.91 10.68
C PRO A 284 41.98 6.70 9.58
N LEU A 285 42.78 7.73 9.32
CA LEU A 285 43.81 7.75 8.27
C LEU A 285 44.82 6.61 8.42
N GLU A 286 45.02 6.08 9.63
CA GLU A 286 45.86 4.91 9.91
C GLU A 286 45.35 3.60 9.29
N LYS A 287 44.04 3.48 9.01
CA LYS A 287 43.43 2.33 8.30
C LYS A 287 43.63 2.42 6.77
N THR A 288 44.09 3.54 6.22
CA THR A 288 44.33 3.69 4.77
C THR A 288 45.51 2.83 4.27
N PRO A 289 45.45 2.24 3.05
CA PRO A 289 46.55 1.43 2.53
C PRO A 289 47.91 2.15 2.44
N GLU A 290 47.92 3.49 2.25
CA GLU A 290 49.12 4.32 2.30
C GLU A 290 49.77 4.34 3.69
N ILE A 291 48.99 4.39 4.76
CA ILE A 291 49.51 4.42 6.13
C ILE A 291 49.79 3.01 6.68
N LEU A 292 49.01 2.00 6.27
CA LEU A 292 49.31 0.59 6.52
C LEU A 292 50.70 0.20 5.96
N GLY A 293 51.13 0.80 4.85
CA GLY A 293 52.49 0.66 4.30
C GLY A 293 53.63 1.31 5.11
N ARG A 294 53.32 2.11 6.14
CA ARG A 294 54.32 2.81 7.00
C ARG A 294 54.62 1.99 8.27
N SER A 295 55.62 2.40 9.04
CA SER A 295 55.97 1.67 10.28
C SER A 295 54.91 1.85 11.38
N GLN A 296 54.74 0.86 12.27
CA GLN A 296 53.77 0.92 13.38
C GLN A 296 53.89 2.21 14.22
N SER A 297 55.11 2.71 14.44
CA SER A 297 55.32 3.96 15.19
C SER A 297 54.80 5.19 14.47
N GLN A 298 54.69 5.16 13.13
CA GLN A 298 54.10 6.23 12.33
C GLN A 298 52.57 6.08 12.27
N GLN A 299 52.07 4.86 12.08
CA GLN A 299 50.63 4.55 12.15
C GLN A 299 50.03 5.05 13.48
N ASN A 300 50.60 4.62 14.61
CA ASN A 300 50.14 5.04 15.94
C ASN A 300 50.27 6.56 16.18
N SER A 301 51.24 7.22 15.55
CA SER A 301 51.42 8.67 15.66
C SER A 301 50.38 9.44 14.85
N ILE A 302 49.96 8.91 13.70
CA ILE A 302 48.91 9.51 12.87
C ILE A 302 47.55 9.31 13.53
N ALA A 303 47.23 8.08 13.96
CA ALA A 303 46.02 7.77 14.72
C ALA A 303 45.83 8.73 15.93
N SER A 304 46.89 8.93 16.72
CA SER A 304 46.85 9.83 17.87
C SER A 304 46.67 11.32 17.50
N GLU A 305 47.15 11.77 16.34
CA GLU A 305 46.96 13.15 15.87
C GLU A 305 45.58 13.34 15.22
N VAL A 306 45.04 12.35 14.52
CA VAL A 306 43.66 12.36 13.97
C VAL A 306 42.64 12.43 15.09
N VAL A 307 42.74 11.55 16.12
CA VAL A 307 41.85 11.61 17.30
C VAL A 307 41.99 12.94 18.05
N SER A 308 43.22 13.47 18.17
CA SER A 308 43.48 14.79 18.74
C SER A 308 42.86 15.92 17.92
N TYR A 309 42.88 15.82 16.59
CA TYR A 309 42.21 16.77 15.68
C TYR A 309 40.70 16.70 15.82
N ASN A 310 40.09 15.52 15.68
CA ASN A 310 38.63 15.34 15.74
C ASN A 310 38.04 15.82 17.07
N THR A 311 38.70 15.51 18.20
CA THR A 311 38.28 15.98 19.53
C THR A 311 38.28 17.51 19.64
N LYS A 312 39.32 18.16 19.09
CA LYS A 312 39.45 19.63 19.11
C LYS A 312 38.49 20.29 18.12
N LEU A 313 38.27 19.69 16.95
CA LEU A 313 37.31 20.18 15.95
C LEU A 313 35.88 20.13 16.50
N ALA A 314 35.46 19.01 17.11
CA ALA A 314 34.16 18.90 17.76
C ALA A 314 33.97 19.94 18.88
N THR A 315 35.02 20.22 19.67
CA THR A 315 35.00 21.29 20.68
C THR A 315 34.84 22.67 20.01
N LEU A 316 35.65 22.96 18.99
CA LEU A 316 35.62 24.21 18.25
C LEU A 316 34.26 24.46 17.59
N VAL A 317 33.69 23.46 16.93
CA VAL A 317 32.38 23.57 16.27
C VAL A 317 31.30 23.94 17.29
N ASN A 318 31.21 23.22 18.41
CA ASN A 318 30.26 23.55 19.48
C ASN A 318 30.44 24.98 20.03
N ASP A 319 31.69 25.41 20.24
CA ASP A 319 31.99 26.78 20.68
C ASP A 319 31.56 27.83 19.62
N LEU A 320 31.82 27.59 18.33
CA LEU A 320 31.50 28.52 17.23
C LEU A 320 30.00 28.60 16.92
N THR A 321 29.29 27.47 16.93
CA THR A 321 27.82 27.40 16.80
C THR A 321 27.16 28.35 17.81
N ALA A 322 27.59 28.28 19.07
CA ALA A 322 27.09 29.14 20.14
C ALA A 322 27.60 30.60 20.07
N GLU A 323 28.86 30.83 19.69
CA GLU A 323 29.46 32.17 19.63
C GLU A 323 28.89 33.01 18.47
N LEU A 324 28.75 32.40 17.29
CA LEU A 324 28.41 33.08 16.04
C LEU A 324 26.91 33.01 15.70
N SER A 325 26.14 32.17 16.40
CA SER A 325 24.73 31.87 16.07
C SER A 325 24.58 31.36 14.63
N ILE A 326 25.39 30.35 14.31
CA ILE A 326 25.37 29.59 13.06
C ILE A 326 24.90 28.16 13.33
N THR A 327 24.32 27.50 12.33
CA THR A 327 24.03 26.06 12.34
C THR A 327 25.25 25.30 11.81
N VAL A 328 25.61 24.18 12.44
CA VAL A 328 26.68 23.30 11.94
C VAL A 328 26.26 21.83 12.05
N HIS A 329 26.09 21.21 10.89
CA HIS A 329 25.89 19.76 10.72
C HIS A 329 27.25 19.07 10.82
N PHE A 330 27.52 18.42 11.95
CA PHE A 330 28.81 17.81 12.24
C PHE A 330 28.80 16.30 11.96
N ILE A 331 29.49 15.88 10.90
CA ILE A 331 29.48 14.47 10.46
C ILE A 331 30.65 13.71 11.12
N ASP A 332 30.34 12.70 11.94
CA ASP A 332 31.37 11.84 12.57
C ASP A 332 31.85 10.73 11.63
N ALA A 333 32.57 11.16 10.59
CA ALA A 333 33.22 10.27 9.63
C ALA A 333 34.27 9.33 10.28
N TRP A 334 34.71 9.58 11.52
CA TRP A 334 35.65 8.70 12.23
C TRP A 334 34.95 7.48 12.82
N SER A 335 33.85 7.68 13.54
CA SER A 335 33.06 6.58 14.13
C SER A 335 32.47 5.72 13.01
N LEU A 336 31.78 6.36 12.06
CA LEU A 336 31.25 5.75 10.83
C LEU A 336 32.24 4.78 10.15
N PHE A 337 33.45 5.26 9.86
CA PHE A 337 34.45 4.45 9.14
C PHE A 337 34.94 3.27 9.97
N ASN A 338 34.92 3.36 11.30
CA ASN A 338 35.21 2.21 12.16
C ASN A 338 34.06 1.21 12.14
N ASP A 339 32.82 1.67 12.29
CA ASP A 339 31.64 0.81 12.31
C ASP A 339 31.46 0.06 10.99
N ILE A 340 31.70 0.71 9.84
CA ILE A 340 31.72 0.07 8.51
C ILE A 340 32.87 -0.93 8.35
N VAL A 341 34.07 -0.64 8.87
CA VAL A 341 35.21 -1.58 8.78
C VAL A 341 34.98 -2.80 9.66
N ASP A 342 34.34 -2.62 10.81
CA ASP A 342 34.15 -3.67 11.81
C ASP A 342 32.91 -4.54 11.48
N ASN A 343 31.95 -4.04 10.67
CA ASN A 343 30.73 -4.73 10.22
C ASN A 343 30.60 -4.80 8.68
N SER A 344 31.71 -4.95 7.95
CA SER A 344 31.74 -4.75 6.49
C SER A 344 30.90 -5.75 5.69
N GLU A 345 30.64 -6.93 6.25
CA GLU A 345 29.78 -7.96 5.64
C GLU A 345 28.33 -7.47 5.48
N ALA A 346 27.85 -6.60 6.39
CA ALA A 346 26.51 -6.00 6.36
C ALA A 346 26.30 -5.01 5.20
N LEU A 347 27.33 -4.78 4.38
CA LEU A 347 27.36 -3.85 3.24
C LEU A 347 27.89 -4.52 1.96
N GLY A 348 28.05 -5.86 1.96
CA GLY A 348 28.67 -6.59 0.86
C GLY A 348 30.17 -6.28 0.65
N ILE A 349 30.82 -5.58 1.60
CA ILE A 349 32.23 -5.18 1.50
C ILE A 349 33.13 -6.35 1.96
N THR A 350 33.86 -6.94 1.01
CA THR A 350 34.77 -8.07 1.26
C THR A 350 36.22 -7.64 1.52
N ASN A 351 36.61 -6.40 1.22
CA ASN A 351 37.97 -5.89 1.46
C ASN A 351 38.02 -4.50 2.12
N THR A 352 38.50 -4.46 3.36
CA THR A 352 38.62 -3.25 4.19
C THR A 352 40.06 -2.72 4.32
N GLN A 353 41.06 -3.33 3.67
CA GLN A 353 42.49 -3.11 3.96
C GLN A 353 43.36 -2.81 2.73
N ASP A 354 43.05 -3.38 1.57
CA ASP A 354 43.78 -3.17 0.32
C ASP A 354 43.07 -2.13 -0.57
N SER A 355 43.80 -1.61 -1.55
CA SER A 355 43.26 -0.71 -2.59
C SER A 355 42.75 -1.51 -3.79
N ALA A 356 41.51 -1.27 -4.24
CA ALA A 356 40.94 -1.88 -5.44
C ALA A 356 41.81 -1.63 -6.70
N CYS A 357 42.38 -0.43 -6.81
CA CYS A 357 43.33 -0.06 -7.85
C CYS A 357 44.78 -0.19 -7.34
N SER A 358 45.53 -1.11 -7.96
CA SER A 358 46.92 -1.40 -7.63
C SER A 358 47.89 -0.74 -8.61
N ALA A 359 48.74 0.15 -8.07
CA ALA A 359 49.58 1.04 -8.87
C ALA A 359 50.68 0.32 -9.67
N SER A 360 50.79 0.66 -10.96
CA SER A 360 51.98 0.38 -11.77
C SER A 360 53.06 1.44 -11.52
N ALA A 361 54.34 1.04 -11.42
CA ALA A 361 55.40 1.90 -10.89
C ALA A 361 55.55 3.24 -11.64
N THR A 362 55.23 4.33 -10.95
CA THR A 362 55.21 5.71 -11.49
C THR A 362 56.54 6.44 -11.31
N LEU A 363 56.72 7.53 -12.06
CA LEU A 363 57.87 8.44 -11.93
C LEU A 363 57.69 9.51 -10.83
N LEU A 364 56.46 9.67 -10.32
CA LEU A 364 56.08 10.62 -9.27
C LEU A 364 55.46 9.84 -8.10
N PRO A 365 55.95 10.03 -6.85
CA PRO A 365 55.52 9.26 -5.69
C PRO A 365 54.22 9.82 -5.08
N LEU A 366 53.14 9.78 -5.85
CA LEU A 366 51.78 10.06 -5.36
C LEU A 366 51.08 8.73 -5.03
N PRO A 367 50.14 8.71 -4.06
CA PRO A 367 49.41 7.52 -3.63
C PRO A 367 48.36 7.03 -4.65
N ILE A 368 48.18 7.78 -5.74
CA ILE A 368 47.14 7.61 -6.74
C ILE A 368 47.53 6.61 -7.84
N CYS A 369 46.51 6.02 -8.45
CA CYS A 369 46.63 5.20 -9.63
C CYS A 369 46.90 6.01 -10.91
N ASN A 370 47.21 5.30 -11.99
CA ASN A 370 47.39 5.85 -13.32
C ASN A 370 46.77 4.95 -14.40
N SER A 371 46.72 5.42 -15.65
CA SER A 371 46.21 4.69 -16.83
C SER A 371 46.92 3.36 -17.15
N ALA A 372 47.98 3.00 -16.42
CA ALA A 372 48.70 1.73 -16.54
C ALA A 372 48.56 0.83 -15.29
N SER A 373 47.73 1.22 -14.32
CA SER A 373 47.45 0.48 -13.08
C SER A 373 46.37 -0.58 -13.28
N THR A 374 46.32 -1.57 -12.39
CA THR A 374 45.35 -2.67 -12.49
C THR A 374 44.27 -2.49 -11.43
N VAL A 375 43.01 -2.41 -11.87
CA VAL A 375 41.82 -2.37 -11.00
C VAL A 375 41.33 -3.80 -10.75
N ALA A 376 40.81 -4.06 -9.55
CA ALA A 376 40.09 -5.29 -9.21
C ALA A 376 38.86 -5.50 -10.11
N ASN A 377 38.39 -6.74 -10.25
CA ASN A 377 37.22 -7.05 -11.08
C ASN A 377 35.95 -6.40 -10.52
N ASN A 378 35.79 -6.45 -9.19
CA ASN A 378 34.66 -5.91 -8.44
C ASN A 378 35.23 -4.83 -7.49
N PRO A 379 35.46 -3.59 -7.95
CA PRO A 379 36.02 -2.53 -7.11
C PRO A 379 35.06 -2.10 -6.00
N ASP A 380 33.76 -2.34 -6.17
CA ASP A 380 32.71 -1.93 -5.25
C ASP A 380 32.65 -2.77 -3.96
N GLU A 381 33.28 -3.96 -3.93
CA GLU A 381 33.48 -4.76 -2.70
C GLU A 381 34.61 -4.22 -1.79
N PHE A 382 35.27 -3.12 -2.18
CA PHE A 382 36.39 -2.52 -1.44
C PHE A 382 35.97 -1.20 -0.79
N ILE A 383 36.53 -0.90 0.39
CA ILE A 383 36.42 0.44 0.98
C ILE A 383 37.26 1.47 0.23
N PHE A 384 38.46 1.07 -0.22
CA PHE A 384 39.46 1.99 -0.79
C PHE A 384 39.64 1.77 -2.29
N PHE A 385 39.44 2.82 -3.09
CA PHE A 385 39.69 2.75 -4.53
C PHE A 385 41.20 2.77 -4.82
N ASP A 386 41.93 3.71 -4.23
CA ASP A 386 43.40 3.75 -4.28
C ASP A 386 44.00 3.61 -2.88
N LYS A 387 45.22 4.11 -2.63
CA LYS A 387 45.85 3.98 -1.31
C LYS A 387 45.35 4.95 -0.24
N ALA A 388 44.52 5.92 -0.61
CA ALA A 388 44.05 6.98 0.29
C ALA A 388 42.57 7.30 0.12
N HIS A 389 42.01 7.17 -1.08
CA HIS A 389 40.64 7.60 -1.38
C HIS A 389 39.62 6.44 -1.33
N PRO A 390 38.38 6.71 -0.86
CA PRO A 390 37.31 5.72 -0.85
C PRO A 390 36.84 5.30 -2.25
N THR A 391 36.11 4.20 -2.33
CA THR A 391 35.32 3.81 -3.52
C THR A 391 34.02 4.61 -3.61
N ARG A 392 33.31 4.49 -4.74
CA ARG A 392 31.98 5.11 -4.92
C ARG A 392 31.00 4.65 -3.84
N VAL A 393 31.00 3.35 -3.52
CA VAL A 393 30.12 2.73 -2.52
C VAL A 393 30.40 3.30 -1.13
N MET A 394 31.67 3.48 -0.77
CA MET A 394 32.00 4.14 0.49
C MET A 394 31.63 5.64 0.51
N HIS A 395 31.68 6.33 -0.63
CA HIS A 395 31.19 7.71 -0.75
C HIS A 395 29.65 7.81 -0.66
N GLU A 396 28.93 6.85 -1.23
CA GLU A 396 27.49 6.66 -1.17
C GLU A 396 27.04 6.45 0.28
N PHE A 397 27.66 5.52 1.02
CA PHE A 397 27.41 5.35 2.45
C PHE A 397 27.72 6.62 3.27
N ILE A 398 28.87 7.27 3.06
CA ILE A 398 29.18 8.57 3.71
C ILE A 398 28.09 9.61 3.44
N SER A 399 27.45 9.58 2.27
CA SER A 399 26.35 10.50 1.95
C SER A 399 25.08 10.19 2.73
N PHE A 400 24.68 8.92 2.91
CA PHE A 400 23.50 8.57 3.73
C PHE A 400 23.67 9.00 5.19
N PHE A 401 24.85 8.83 5.78
CA PHE A 401 25.13 9.35 7.14
C PHE A 401 25.17 10.88 7.19
N ALA A 402 25.61 11.55 6.12
CA ALA A 402 25.53 13.00 6.03
C ALA A 402 24.07 13.48 5.94
N ILE A 403 23.25 12.84 5.12
CA ILE A 403 21.81 13.12 4.94
C ILE A 403 21.07 13.01 6.28
N GLN A 404 21.16 11.85 6.97
CA GLN A 404 20.56 11.64 8.31
C GLN A 404 21.06 12.64 9.37
N SER A 405 22.27 13.19 9.22
CA SER A 405 22.82 14.20 10.16
C SER A 405 22.43 15.64 9.82
N ILE A 406 21.78 15.88 8.68
CA ILE A 406 21.44 17.19 8.11
C ILE A 406 19.93 17.42 8.12
N GLY A 407 19.16 16.44 7.65
CA GLY A 407 17.72 16.52 7.55
C GLY A 407 17.01 16.14 8.85
N ASN A 408 15.69 16.12 8.78
CA ASN A 408 14.84 15.66 9.88
C ASN A 408 14.42 14.22 9.61
N ALA A 409 14.34 13.42 10.67
CA ALA A 409 13.86 12.05 10.59
C ALA A 409 12.39 11.99 10.15
N ASP A 410 12.12 10.98 9.33
CA ASP A 410 10.87 10.60 8.68
C ASP A 410 11.08 9.09 8.49
N THR A 411 10.45 8.24 9.31
CA THR A 411 10.90 6.85 9.48
C THR A 411 10.24 5.90 8.48
N ASP A 412 8.96 6.09 8.21
CA ASP A 412 8.15 5.35 7.24
C ASP A 412 8.11 6.02 5.85
N GLY A 413 8.67 7.23 5.69
CA GLY A 413 8.89 7.83 4.37
C GLY A 413 7.64 8.46 3.76
N ASP A 414 6.62 8.75 4.58
CA ASP A 414 5.32 9.28 4.14
C ASP A 414 5.38 10.79 3.79
N GLY A 415 6.46 11.47 4.17
CA GLY A 415 6.67 12.91 3.96
C GLY A 415 6.34 13.80 5.17
N ILE A 416 5.97 13.22 6.30
CA ILE A 416 5.84 13.84 7.61
C ILE A 416 7.08 13.49 8.44
N VAL A 417 7.49 14.38 9.36
CA VAL A 417 8.65 14.13 10.24
C VAL A 417 8.22 13.43 11.52
N ASP A 418 9.04 12.49 12.03
CA ASP A 418 8.80 11.70 13.26
C ASP A 418 8.29 12.55 14.46
N ASP A 419 8.74 13.81 14.56
CA ASP A 419 8.38 14.74 15.65
C ASP A 419 6.93 15.28 15.57
N PHE A 420 6.25 15.12 14.44
CA PHE A 420 4.87 15.57 14.17
C PHE A 420 3.93 14.47 13.66
N ASP A 421 4.48 13.32 13.30
CA ASP A 421 3.76 12.12 12.92
C ASP A 421 3.08 11.45 14.14
N GLN A 422 1.86 10.93 13.92
CA GLN A 422 1.03 10.19 14.87
C GLN A 422 0.89 8.70 14.52
N CYS A 423 1.21 8.30 13.29
CA CYS A 423 1.10 6.95 12.76
C CYS A 423 2.45 6.47 12.19
N PRO A 424 3.41 6.03 13.04
CA PRO A 424 4.83 5.84 12.67
C PRO A 424 5.18 4.71 11.68
N TRP A 425 4.17 4.16 11.01
CA TRP A 425 4.25 3.03 10.09
C TRP A 425 3.11 3.08 9.08
N THR A 426 2.97 4.20 8.38
CA THR A 426 2.08 4.36 7.25
C THR A 426 2.70 3.73 6.01
N ASP A 427 1.94 2.86 5.33
CA ASP A 427 2.45 2.12 4.19
C ASP A 427 2.65 3.05 2.98
N ASN A 428 3.76 2.89 2.25
CA ASN A 428 4.18 3.80 1.16
C ASN A 428 3.16 3.97 0.02
N ASP A 429 2.24 3.02 -0.13
CA ASP A 429 1.19 3.04 -1.16
C ASP A 429 -0.07 3.82 -0.69
N TRP A 430 -0.10 4.25 0.57
CA TRP A 430 -1.20 5.00 1.18
C TRP A 430 -0.94 6.50 1.20
N ILE A 431 -2.01 7.29 1.12
CA ILE A 431 -1.94 8.76 1.17
C ILE A 431 -2.04 9.21 2.63
N ALA A 432 -0.91 9.56 3.22
CA ALA A 432 -0.84 10.12 4.57
C ALA A 432 -1.45 11.54 4.65
N ASP A 433 -2.10 11.84 5.78
CA ASP A 433 -2.68 13.14 6.08
C ASP A 433 -1.64 14.13 6.67
N GLN A 434 -2.08 15.26 7.22
CA GLN A 434 -1.18 16.25 7.84
C GLN A 434 -0.58 15.79 9.19
N THR A 435 -0.99 14.62 9.68
CA THR A 435 -0.53 14.01 10.93
C THR A 435 0.18 12.67 10.71
N GLY A 436 0.42 12.30 9.46
CA GLY A 436 1.13 11.08 9.06
C GLY A 436 0.27 9.82 8.98
N CYS A 437 -1.05 9.94 9.16
CA CYS A 437 -1.96 8.79 9.15
C CYS A 437 -2.67 8.68 7.80
N SER A 438 -2.77 7.48 7.24
CA SER A 438 -3.71 7.17 6.16
C SER A 438 -5.14 7.07 6.68
N TRP A 439 -6.12 7.04 5.77
CA TRP A 439 -7.52 6.90 6.15
C TRP A 439 -7.79 5.60 6.94
N GLU A 440 -7.16 4.49 6.56
CA GLU A 440 -7.32 3.17 7.17
C GLU A 440 -6.83 3.10 8.63
N GLN A 441 -5.90 3.98 9.02
CA GLN A 441 -5.31 4.04 10.36
C GLN A 441 -6.04 5.04 11.29
N LEU A 442 -6.88 5.91 10.74
CA LEU A 442 -7.70 6.83 11.51
C LEU A 442 -8.87 6.10 12.19
N ASP A 443 -9.51 6.78 13.13
CA ASP A 443 -10.66 6.33 13.91
C ASP A 443 -11.67 7.48 13.88
N ASP A 444 -12.54 7.47 12.86
CA ASP A 444 -13.36 8.63 12.46
C ASP A 444 -14.53 8.90 13.43
N ASP A 445 -15.07 7.87 14.09
CA ASP A 445 -16.16 7.99 15.07
C ASP A 445 -15.68 8.01 16.54
N SER A 446 -14.43 7.63 16.78
CA SER A 446 -13.74 7.55 18.09
C SER A 446 -14.30 6.47 19.03
N ASP A 447 -14.66 5.31 18.50
CA ASP A 447 -15.02 4.12 19.30
C ASP A 447 -13.78 3.33 19.82
N GLY A 448 -12.63 3.47 19.14
CA GLY A 448 -11.36 2.81 19.46
C GLY A 448 -10.91 1.70 18.49
N VAL A 449 -11.61 1.48 17.39
CA VAL A 449 -11.22 0.65 16.24
C VAL A 449 -10.84 1.58 15.07
N SER A 450 -9.82 1.23 14.30
CA SER A 450 -9.40 2.04 13.15
C SER A 450 -10.22 1.68 11.90
N ASN A 451 -10.52 2.68 11.07
CA ASN A 451 -11.37 2.61 9.88
C ASN A 451 -11.10 1.39 8.96
N GLY A 452 -9.84 0.93 8.84
CA GLY A 452 -9.48 -0.24 8.04
C GLY A 452 -9.82 -1.61 8.65
N ASP A 453 -10.04 -1.68 9.96
CA ASP A 453 -10.49 -2.86 10.72
C ASP A 453 -11.97 -2.72 11.19
N ASP A 454 -12.59 -1.57 10.96
CA ASP A 454 -13.94 -1.21 11.41
C ASP A 454 -15.01 -1.54 10.36
N LEU A 455 -16.02 -2.33 10.75
CA LEU A 455 -17.17 -2.67 9.92
C LEU A 455 -18.40 -1.79 10.22
N CYS A 456 -18.32 -0.95 11.24
CA CYS A 456 -19.41 -0.14 11.78
C CYS A 456 -19.03 1.36 11.94
N PRO A 457 -18.58 2.06 10.87
CA PRO A 457 -17.93 3.40 10.88
C PRO A 457 -18.81 4.62 11.23
N ALA A 458 -19.83 4.41 12.06
CA ALA A 458 -20.73 5.43 12.57
C ALA A 458 -21.26 5.07 13.97
N THR A 459 -20.50 4.29 14.73
CA THR A 459 -20.81 3.91 16.10
C THR A 459 -20.90 5.14 17.01
N VAL A 460 -21.86 5.11 17.93
CA VAL A 460 -22.11 6.25 18.81
C VAL A 460 -20.99 6.35 19.85
N GLN A 461 -20.17 7.41 19.73
CA GLN A 461 -19.05 7.71 20.62
C GLN A 461 -19.36 7.43 22.11
N GLY A 462 -18.66 6.43 22.66
CA GLY A 462 -18.72 6.04 24.07
C GLY A 462 -19.60 4.82 24.38
N GLU A 463 -20.22 4.20 23.38
CA GLU A 463 -20.74 2.84 23.49
C GLU A 463 -19.60 1.81 23.65
N ILE A 464 -19.97 0.55 23.95
CA ILE A 464 -19.00 -0.56 24.02
C ILE A 464 -19.10 -1.37 22.73
N VAL A 465 -17.99 -1.45 22.03
CA VAL A 465 -17.86 -2.14 20.74
C VAL A 465 -17.10 -3.45 20.87
N ASP A 466 -17.21 -4.30 19.85
CA ASP A 466 -16.41 -5.51 19.73
C ASP A 466 -15.08 -5.28 18.98
N VAL A 467 -14.59 -6.29 18.27
CA VAL A 467 -13.31 -6.23 17.54
C VAL A 467 -13.46 -5.59 16.15
N ASN A 468 -14.69 -5.42 15.65
CA ASN A 468 -15.03 -4.89 14.34
C ASN A 468 -15.67 -3.48 14.42
N GLY A 469 -15.54 -2.78 15.55
CA GLY A 469 -16.17 -1.46 15.80
C GLY A 469 -17.68 -1.50 16.05
N CYS A 470 -18.31 -2.67 16.03
CA CYS A 470 -19.76 -2.76 16.14
C CYS A 470 -20.24 -2.76 17.60
N SER A 471 -21.11 -1.82 17.97
CA SER A 471 -21.83 -1.85 19.24
C SER A 471 -23.01 -2.82 19.22
N ALA A 472 -23.46 -3.25 20.41
CA ALA A 472 -24.63 -4.14 20.54
C ALA A 472 -25.93 -3.59 19.91
N ALA A 473 -26.03 -2.28 19.65
CA ALA A 473 -27.20 -1.68 18.99
C ALA A 473 -27.10 -1.64 17.45
N GLN A 474 -25.94 -2.03 16.88
CA GLN A 474 -25.68 -2.11 15.44
C GLN A 474 -25.50 -3.55 14.96
N ARG A 475 -25.46 -4.51 15.89
CA ARG A 475 -25.35 -5.93 15.60
C ARG A 475 -26.70 -6.59 15.82
N ASP A 476 -26.96 -7.53 14.94
CA ASP A 476 -28.03 -8.51 14.93
C ASP A 476 -27.26 -9.82 14.68
N SER A 477 -27.16 -10.66 15.71
CA SER A 477 -26.12 -11.71 15.79
C SER A 477 -26.59 -13.07 15.26
N ASP A 478 -27.89 -13.23 15.09
CA ASP A 478 -28.66 -14.37 14.60
C ASP A 478 -29.58 -14.03 13.41
N GLU A 479 -29.59 -12.77 12.97
CA GLU A 479 -30.27 -12.26 11.77
C GLU A 479 -31.82 -12.30 11.87
N ASP A 480 -32.36 -12.03 13.07
CA ASP A 480 -33.80 -12.06 13.37
C ASP A 480 -34.52 -10.71 13.15
N GLY A 481 -33.76 -9.61 13.04
CA GLY A 481 -34.26 -8.23 12.86
C GLY A 481 -34.30 -7.38 14.14
N LEU A 482 -33.94 -7.95 15.30
CA LEU A 482 -33.68 -7.24 16.54
C LEU A 482 -32.16 -7.06 16.72
N ASN A 483 -31.76 -6.06 17.51
CA ASN A 483 -30.33 -5.84 17.80
C ASN A 483 -30.00 -6.35 19.20
N ASP A 484 -28.76 -6.83 19.41
CA ASP A 484 -28.32 -7.46 20.66
C ASP A 484 -28.53 -6.59 21.93
N ALA A 485 -28.78 -5.29 21.78
CA ALA A 485 -29.04 -4.36 22.88
C ALA A 485 -30.50 -4.30 23.35
N ILE A 486 -31.45 -4.80 22.55
CA ILE A 486 -32.89 -4.88 22.89
C ILE A 486 -33.43 -6.31 22.91
N ASP A 487 -32.81 -7.18 22.13
CA ASP A 487 -33.13 -8.59 22.00
C ASP A 487 -32.85 -9.38 23.31
N PRO A 488 -33.81 -10.18 23.83
CA PRO A 488 -33.62 -11.01 25.01
C PRO A 488 -32.74 -12.26 24.75
N CYS A 489 -32.68 -12.74 23.51
CA CYS A 489 -32.03 -13.96 23.06
C CYS A 489 -31.06 -13.81 21.84
N PRO A 490 -30.01 -12.95 21.88
CA PRO A 490 -29.17 -12.59 20.69
C PRO A 490 -28.25 -13.63 20.07
N PHE A 491 -28.54 -14.91 20.26
CA PHE A 491 -27.86 -16.05 19.65
C PHE A 491 -28.82 -17.26 19.52
N SER A 492 -30.13 -17.01 19.41
CA SER A 492 -31.15 -18.01 19.10
C SER A 492 -31.15 -18.28 17.58
N GLU A 493 -32.22 -18.85 17.02
CA GLU A 493 -32.41 -18.89 15.57
C GLU A 493 -33.86 -18.51 15.28
N ALA A 494 -34.14 -17.61 14.33
CA ALA A 494 -35.47 -17.00 14.12
C ALA A 494 -36.62 -17.93 13.64
N SER A 495 -36.73 -19.17 14.15
CA SER A 495 -37.68 -20.19 13.69
C SER A 495 -38.47 -20.79 14.85
N ASN A 496 -39.80 -20.64 14.78
CA ASN A 496 -40.74 -20.89 15.89
C ASN A 496 -40.42 -19.97 17.08
N ASP A 497 -40.81 -18.71 16.88
CA ASP A 497 -40.93 -17.64 17.85
C ASP A 497 -42.42 -17.24 17.79
N HIS A 498 -43.15 -17.42 18.88
CA HIS A 498 -44.62 -17.28 18.93
C HIS A 498 -45.07 -15.82 19.03
N ASP A 499 -44.37 -14.98 19.81
CA ASP A 499 -44.74 -13.60 20.06
C ASP A 499 -43.90 -12.55 19.31
N SER A 500 -42.85 -13.00 18.62
CA SER A 500 -41.90 -12.20 17.85
C SER A 500 -40.99 -11.30 18.71
N ASP A 501 -40.56 -11.78 19.88
CA ASP A 501 -39.60 -11.07 20.76
C ASP A 501 -38.11 -11.36 20.52
N GLY A 502 -37.80 -12.32 19.64
CA GLY A 502 -36.44 -12.74 19.24
C GLY A 502 -35.97 -14.06 19.85
N CYS A 503 -36.74 -14.63 20.77
CA CYS A 503 -36.47 -15.94 21.35
C CYS A 503 -37.20 -17.07 20.60
N THR A 504 -36.53 -18.21 20.37
CA THR A 504 -37.25 -19.45 20.01
C THR A 504 -38.05 -19.97 21.19
N ASP A 505 -39.19 -20.60 20.90
CA ASP A 505 -40.03 -21.27 21.90
C ASP A 505 -39.35 -22.43 22.70
N ASP A 506 -38.09 -22.78 22.40
CA ASP A 506 -37.30 -23.76 23.15
C ASP A 506 -36.19 -23.14 24.01
N VAL A 507 -36.02 -21.82 23.92
CA VAL A 507 -35.08 -20.99 24.68
C VAL A 507 -35.83 -19.98 25.54
N ASP A 508 -36.98 -19.48 25.09
CA ASP A 508 -37.90 -18.70 25.90
C ASP A 508 -38.53 -19.55 27.03
N LEU A 509 -39.21 -18.87 27.95
CA LEU A 509 -39.84 -19.41 29.15
C LEU A 509 -41.23 -18.80 29.41
N ASP A 510 -41.75 -17.98 28.49
CA ASP A 510 -42.94 -17.13 28.60
C ASP A 510 -43.41 -16.87 27.13
N ASP A 511 -43.64 -17.93 26.31
CA ASP A 511 -43.71 -17.83 24.82
C ASP A 511 -44.77 -16.82 24.28
N ASP A 512 -45.72 -16.35 25.10
CA ASP A 512 -46.72 -15.31 24.77
C ASP A 512 -46.60 -14.00 25.58
N ASN A 513 -45.56 -13.87 26.42
CA ASN A 513 -45.19 -12.70 27.21
C ASN A 513 -46.32 -12.16 28.12
N ASP A 514 -47.20 -13.04 28.63
CA ASP A 514 -48.27 -12.69 29.58
C ASP A 514 -47.76 -12.47 31.04
N LEU A 515 -46.53 -12.92 31.34
CA LEU A 515 -45.85 -12.95 32.65
C LEU A 515 -46.04 -14.24 33.49
N ILE A 516 -46.66 -15.29 32.95
CA ILE A 516 -46.84 -16.63 33.53
C ILE A 516 -45.97 -17.65 32.77
N PRO A 517 -44.83 -18.11 33.36
CA PRO A 517 -43.92 -18.98 32.63
C PRO A 517 -44.49 -20.36 32.28
N ASP A 518 -44.30 -20.85 31.04
CA ASP A 518 -44.94 -22.03 30.38
C ASP A 518 -45.21 -23.24 31.28
N LEU A 519 -44.27 -23.54 32.18
CA LEU A 519 -44.35 -24.67 33.11
C LEU A 519 -45.43 -24.52 34.21
N GLN A 520 -46.08 -23.36 34.25
CA GLN A 520 -47.16 -22.98 35.17
C GLN A 520 -48.40 -22.49 34.43
N ASP A 521 -48.38 -22.51 33.10
CA ASP A 521 -49.47 -22.07 32.24
C ASP A 521 -50.20 -23.25 31.59
N ALA A 522 -51.50 -23.11 31.35
CA ALA A 522 -52.31 -24.08 30.62
C ALA A 522 -52.45 -23.76 29.12
N CYS A 523 -52.25 -22.50 28.75
CA CYS A 523 -52.14 -21.96 27.40
C CYS A 523 -50.76 -21.32 27.14
N PRO A 524 -49.61 -22.03 27.25
CA PRO A 524 -48.27 -21.42 27.12
C PRO A 524 -47.90 -20.72 25.80
N ARG A 525 -48.84 -20.60 24.87
CA ARG A 525 -48.73 -19.99 23.53
C ARG A 525 -50.07 -19.38 23.16
N GLY A 526 -50.61 -18.62 24.09
CA GLY A 526 -51.93 -18.02 24.02
C GLY A 526 -51.96 -16.72 23.22
N GLU A 527 -52.95 -15.87 23.55
CA GLU A 527 -53.01 -14.50 23.08
C GLU A 527 -51.81 -13.71 23.65
N ILE A 528 -51.09 -12.98 22.81
CA ILE A 528 -49.84 -12.32 23.22
C ILE A 528 -50.11 -11.15 24.21
N GLY A 529 -49.48 -11.24 25.38
CA GLY A 529 -49.33 -10.18 26.38
C GLY A 529 -50.40 -10.15 27.48
N VAL A 530 -50.01 -9.63 28.66
CA VAL A 530 -50.79 -9.68 29.93
C VAL A 530 -52.31 -9.47 29.82
N HIS A 531 -53.09 -10.50 30.20
CA HIS A 531 -54.56 -10.47 30.21
C HIS A 531 -55.17 -10.05 31.56
N ASP A 532 -56.40 -9.53 31.51
CA ASP A 532 -57.17 -9.05 32.68
C ASP A 532 -58.33 -10.00 33.08
N ASN A 533 -58.59 -11.07 32.31
CA ASN A 533 -59.76 -11.97 32.48
C ASN A 533 -59.33 -13.45 32.39
N ASP A 534 -58.79 -13.95 33.49
CA ASP A 534 -58.57 -15.36 33.83
C ASP A 534 -59.51 -15.64 35.03
N LEU A 535 -60.37 -16.66 34.94
CA LEU A 535 -61.44 -16.93 35.92
C LEU A 535 -61.08 -18.00 36.95
N ASP A 536 -60.32 -19.03 36.57
CA ASP A 536 -59.97 -20.16 37.44
C ASP A 536 -58.54 -20.06 38.04
N GLU A 537 -57.75 -19.08 37.57
CA GLU A 537 -56.35 -18.77 37.93
C GLU A 537 -55.32 -19.78 37.36
N ASP A 538 -55.50 -20.32 36.13
CA ASP A 538 -54.62 -21.31 35.49
C ASP A 538 -53.59 -20.80 34.47
N GLY A 539 -53.73 -19.56 33.97
CA GLY A 539 -52.86 -18.93 32.98
C GLY A 539 -53.57 -18.54 31.68
N CYS A 540 -54.58 -19.29 31.26
CA CYS A 540 -55.32 -18.99 30.04
C CYS A 540 -56.19 -17.71 30.18
N SER A 541 -56.27 -16.90 29.11
CA SER A 541 -57.35 -15.91 29.00
C SER A 541 -58.68 -16.61 28.74
N ASN A 542 -59.78 -16.13 29.36
CA ASN A 542 -61.15 -16.61 29.11
C ASN A 542 -61.63 -16.56 27.63
N THR A 543 -60.83 -16.01 26.71
CA THR A 543 -61.11 -16.00 25.26
C THR A 543 -60.57 -17.23 24.52
N GLU A 544 -59.59 -17.90 25.08
CA GLU A 544 -58.86 -19.03 24.48
C GLU A 544 -58.77 -20.26 25.37
N ASP A 545 -58.95 -20.07 26.68
CA ASP A 545 -59.22 -21.14 27.63
C ASP A 545 -60.31 -22.07 27.09
N SER A 546 -60.11 -23.37 27.28
CA SER A 546 -61.03 -24.41 26.88
C SER A 546 -62.01 -24.84 27.97
N ASP A 547 -61.79 -24.50 29.24
CA ASP A 547 -62.54 -24.95 30.44
C ASP A 547 -62.66 -23.76 31.43
N ILE A 548 -63.39 -22.71 31.02
CA ILE A 548 -63.31 -21.34 31.61
C ILE A 548 -63.57 -21.27 33.13
N ASP A 549 -64.28 -22.24 33.72
CA ASP A 549 -64.52 -22.30 35.16
C ASP A 549 -63.90 -23.53 35.86
N GLY A 550 -63.13 -24.35 35.14
CA GLY A 550 -62.34 -25.47 35.68
C GLY A 550 -63.18 -26.67 36.16
N ASP A 551 -64.40 -26.81 35.64
CA ASP A 551 -65.40 -27.84 35.95
C ASP A 551 -65.02 -29.26 35.43
N LEU A 552 -64.14 -29.33 34.42
CA LEU A 552 -63.79 -30.52 33.62
C LEU A 552 -64.74 -30.83 32.44
N LEU A 553 -65.55 -29.87 32.01
CA LEU A 553 -66.33 -29.88 30.77
C LEU A 553 -65.83 -28.72 29.90
N ASP A 554 -65.37 -29.00 28.68
CA ASP A 554 -64.86 -27.92 27.84
C ASP A 554 -66.00 -27.01 27.33
N ASN A 555 -65.71 -25.73 27.10
CA ASN A 555 -66.68 -24.70 26.69
C ASN A 555 -67.53 -25.08 25.47
N VAL A 556 -67.03 -25.99 24.62
CA VAL A 556 -67.73 -26.49 23.43
C VAL A 556 -68.73 -27.56 23.84
N ASP A 557 -68.30 -28.56 24.61
CA ASP A 557 -69.18 -29.58 25.21
C ASP A 557 -70.22 -28.95 26.16
N GLU A 558 -69.88 -27.87 26.86
CA GLU A 558 -70.79 -27.02 27.63
C GLU A 558 -71.81 -26.30 26.76
N THR A 559 -71.37 -25.62 25.69
CA THR A 559 -72.28 -24.96 24.74
C THR A 559 -73.23 -25.98 24.08
N ILE A 560 -72.76 -27.23 23.89
CA ILE A 560 -73.55 -28.36 23.38
C ILE A 560 -74.53 -28.89 24.44
N ALA A 561 -74.11 -29.00 25.70
CA ALA A 561 -74.97 -29.36 26.83
C ALA A 561 -75.99 -28.25 27.15
N GLY A 562 -75.64 -27.01 26.84
CA GLY A 562 -76.36 -25.76 27.10
C GLY A 562 -76.09 -25.14 28.47
N THR A 563 -74.99 -25.52 29.14
CA THR A 563 -74.53 -25.02 30.44
C THR A 563 -73.97 -23.59 30.34
N ASP A 564 -73.76 -22.93 31.48
CA ASP A 564 -73.25 -21.56 31.55
C ASP A 564 -71.74 -21.60 31.81
N ILE A 565 -70.95 -21.26 30.78
CA ILE A 565 -69.48 -21.34 30.67
C ILE A 565 -68.66 -20.46 31.66
N TYR A 566 -69.24 -20.17 32.83
CA TYR A 566 -68.76 -19.27 33.87
C TYR A 566 -69.32 -19.65 35.27
N ASP A 567 -69.91 -20.84 35.46
CA ASP A 567 -70.56 -21.30 36.71
C ASP A 567 -70.58 -22.86 36.82
N GLU A 568 -69.60 -23.43 37.56
CA GLU A 568 -69.31 -24.88 37.81
C GLU A 568 -70.50 -25.84 38.14
N ASP A 569 -71.75 -25.38 38.22
CA ASP A 569 -72.96 -26.12 38.65
C ASP A 569 -74.21 -25.37 38.11
N THR A 570 -74.42 -25.37 36.78
CA THR A 570 -75.37 -24.49 36.07
C THR A 570 -76.79 -24.54 36.65
N ASP A 571 -77.29 -25.74 36.98
CA ASP A 571 -78.66 -25.90 37.50
C ASP A 571 -78.78 -25.81 39.04
N GLY A 572 -77.65 -25.85 39.75
CA GLY A 572 -77.53 -25.64 41.19
C GLY A 572 -78.02 -26.81 42.05
N ASP A 573 -78.03 -28.02 41.50
CA ASP A 573 -78.30 -29.29 42.18
C ASP A 573 -77.19 -29.66 43.18
N GLY A 574 -75.93 -29.33 42.86
CA GLY A 574 -74.74 -29.66 43.64
C GLY A 574 -73.91 -30.84 43.09
N VAL A 575 -74.06 -31.14 41.80
CA VAL A 575 -73.15 -31.97 40.99
C VAL A 575 -72.65 -31.10 39.85
N ILE A 576 -71.33 -30.98 39.71
CA ILE A 576 -70.71 -30.15 38.67
C ILE A 576 -71.01 -30.71 37.28
N ASP A 577 -71.10 -29.84 36.29
CA ASP A 577 -71.68 -30.12 34.98
C ASP A 577 -70.87 -31.17 34.20
N GLY A 578 -69.54 -31.14 34.26
CA GLY A 578 -68.65 -32.16 33.71
C GLY A 578 -68.76 -33.55 34.34
N ILE A 579 -69.50 -33.68 35.45
CA ILE A 579 -69.81 -34.95 36.11
C ILE A 579 -71.28 -35.36 35.93
N ASP A 580 -72.19 -34.41 35.74
CA ASP A 580 -73.61 -34.71 35.59
C ASP A 580 -73.95 -35.35 34.22
N LYS A 581 -75.15 -35.92 34.11
CA LYS A 581 -75.73 -36.46 32.87
C LYS A 581 -76.91 -35.63 32.35
N PHE A 582 -77.45 -34.73 33.16
CA PHE A 582 -78.49 -33.77 32.82
C PHE A 582 -78.23 -32.40 33.48
N PRO A 583 -77.08 -31.74 33.24
CA PRO A 583 -76.61 -30.52 33.93
C PRO A 583 -77.51 -29.26 33.80
N LEU A 584 -78.69 -29.38 33.18
CA LEU A 584 -79.68 -28.32 33.02
C LEU A 584 -81.05 -28.62 33.66
N ASP A 585 -81.23 -29.81 34.23
CA ASP A 585 -82.46 -30.19 34.93
C ASP A 585 -82.14 -30.65 36.33
N ALA A 586 -82.18 -29.70 37.28
CA ALA A 586 -81.99 -29.89 38.73
C ALA A 586 -83.00 -30.85 39.42
N SER A 587 -83.66 -31.72 38.64
CA SER A 587 -84.38 -32.89 39.10
C SER A 587 -83.87 -34.22 38.55
N GLU A 588 -83.16 -34.27 37.43
CA GLU A 588 -82.52 -35.44 36.79
C GLU A 588 -80.99 -35.36 36.96
N TRP A 589 -80.29 -36.48 37.18
CA TRP A 589 -78.80 -36.48 37.27
C TRP A 589 -78.20 -37.83 36.83
N SER A 590 -79.01 -38.70 36.22
CA SER A 590 -78.65 -40.10 35.94
C SER A 590 -79.58 -40.70 34.90
N ASP A 591 -79.00 -41.27 33.85
CA ASP A 591 -79.68 -42.06 32.82
C ASP A 591 -79.41 -43.55 33.08
N GLY A 592 -80.45 -44.32 33.41
CA GLY A 592 -80.34 -45.69 33.88
C GLY A 592 -80.10 -46.76 32.81
N ASP A 593 -80.58 -46.53 31.59
CA ASP A 593 -80.43 -47.42 30.43
C ASP A 593 -79.74 -46.79 29.21
N ALA A 594 -79.34 -45.53 29.32
CA ALA A 594 -78.48 -44.77 28.41
C ALA A 594 -79.13 -44.47 27.05
N ASP A 595 -80.34 -43.92 27.07
CA ASP A 595 -81.15 -43.64 25.88
C ASP A 595 -81.43 -42.14 25.63
N GLY A 596 -80.96 -41.27 26.54
CA GLY A 596 -81.08 -39.81 26.46
C GLY A 596 -82.32 -39.25 27.18
N CYS A 597 -83.21 -40.09 27.72
CA CYS A 597 -84.38 -39.66 28.47
C CYS A 597 -84.18 -39.95 29.97
N GLY A 598 -84.27 -38.91 30.82
CA GLY A 598 -83.95 -39.01 32.24
C GLY A 598 -84.85 -39.96 33.05
N ASP A 599 -84.25 -40.63 34.05
CA ASP A 599 -84.87 -41.65 34.91
C ASP A 599 -86.22 -41.21 35.54
N ASN A 600 -86.48 -39.90 35.73
CA ASN A 600 -87.75 -39.40 36.28
C ASN A 600 -88.85 -39.17 35.23
N SER A 601 -88.47 -38.81 34.01
CA SER A 601 -89.35 -38.21 33.00
C SER A 601 -89.74 -39.16 31.87
N ASP A 602 -88.93 -40.19 31.63
CA ASP A 602 -89.19 -41.16 30.57
C ASP A 602 -90.45 -42.03 30.80
N GLN A 603 -91.12 -42.40 29.70
CA GLN A 603 -92.26 -43.33 29.68
C GLN A 603 -91.85 -44.80 29.57
N PHE A 604 -90.61 -45.10 29.19
CA PHE A 604 -90.09 -46.46 29.02
C PHE A 604 -88.72 -46.74 29.70
N PRO A 605 -88.51 -46.47 31.01
CA PRO A 605 -87.16 -46.23 31.61
C PRO A 605 -86.23 -47.46 31.79
N PHE A 606 -86.37 -48.45 30.92
CA PHE A 606 -85.57 -49.67 30.78
C PHE A 606 -85.61 -50.25 29.34
N ASP A 607 -86.09 -49.49 28.35
CA ASP A 607 -86.13 -49.86 26.92
C ASP A 607 -85.48 -48.74 26.07
N PRO A 608 -84.15 -48.81 25.86
CA PRO A 608 -83.34 -47.67 25.36
C PRO A 608 -83.45 -47.47 23.85
N THR A 609 -84.67 -47.52 23.32
CA THR A 609 -85.00 -47.43 21.90
C THR A 609 -86.30 -46.68 21.59
N GLU A 610 -87.09 -46.27 22.60
CA GLU A 610 -88.36 -45.57 22.40
C GLU A 610 -88.66 -44.56 23.52
N CYS A 611 -88.47 -43.25 23.27
CA CYS A 611 -89.13 -42.23 24.09
C CYS A 611 -90.53 -41.87 23.51
N ILE A 612 -90.64 -41.50 22.22
CA ILE A 612 -91.87 -41.22 21.43
C ILE A 612 -91.63 -41.59 19.93
N ASP A 613 -92.68 -41.66 19.08
CA ASP A 613 -92.66 -41.79 17.59
C ASP A 613 -93.74 -40.82 17.02
N THR A 614 -93.31 -39.83 16.22
CA THR A 614 -94.11 -38.64 15.83
C THR A 614 -94.65 -38.69 14.39
N ASP A 615 -93.85 -39.05 13.39
CA ASP A 615 -94.27 -39.03 11.98
C ASP A 615 -94.82 -40.40 11.48
N GLY A 616 -94.43 -41.49 12.15
CA GLY A 616 -94.89 -42.85 11.91
C GLY A 616 -94.25 -43.57 10.71
N ASP A 617 -93.03 -43.21 10.31
CA ASP A 617 -92.26 -43.93 9.29
C ASP A 617 -91.86 -45.37 9.73
N GLY A 618 -91.60 -45.56 11.02
CA GLY A 618 -91.18 -46.82 11.64
C GLY A 618 -89.94 -46.76 12.55
N TYR A 619 -89.29 -45.60 12.68
CA TYR A 619 -88.27 -45.30 13.68
C TYR A 619 -88.86 -44.43 14.81
N GLY A 620 -88.25 -44.44 16.00
CA GLY A 620 -88.67 -43.60 17.13
C GLY A 620 -87.97 -42.24 17.10
N ASP A 621 -88.57 -41.21 17.69
CA ASP A 621 -88.11 -39.81 17.66
C ASP A 621 -86.70 -39.60 18.23
N ASN A 622 -86.22 -40.49 19.11
CA ASN A 622 -84.85 -40.48 19.65
C ASN A 622 -83.83 -41.23 18.78
N TYR A 623 -84.27 -41.84 17.67
CA TYR A 623 -83.43 -42.55 16.70
C TYR A 623 -83.54 -41.99 15.27
N ASP A 624 -84.71 -41.47 14.90
CA ASP A 624 -84.93 -40.79 13.62
C ASP A 624 -84.23 -39.43 13.62
N LYS A 625 -83.43 -39.16 12.59
CA LYS A 625 -82.73 -37.89 12.40
C LYS A 625 -83.59 -36.82 11.72
N PHE A 626 -84.72 -37.20 11.11
CA PHE A 626 -85.67 -36.27 10.51
C PHE A 626 -87.14 -36.54 10.95
N PRO A 627 -87.50 -36.40 12.25
CA PRO A 627 -88.80 -36.84 12.82
C PRO A 627 -90.09 -36.13 12.32
N ASP A 628 -90.00 -35.37 11.24
CA ASP A 628 -91.09 -34.66 10.55
C ASP A 628 -91.09 -34.95 9.01
N ASP A 629 -90.09 -35.66 8.45
CA ASP A 629 -89.94 -35.96 7.02
C ASP A 629 -89.74 -37.46 6.72
N VAL A 630 -90.87 -38.17 6.61
CA VAL A 630 -91.10 -39.53 6.08
C VAL A 630 -90.34 -39.99 4.81
N THR A 631 -89.44 -39.17 4.24
CA THR A 631 -88.56 -39.53 3.13
C THR A 631 -87.07 -39.60 3.47
N GLU A 632 -86.65 -39.08 4.62
CA GLU A 632 -85.30 -39.19 5.19
C GLU A 632 -85.43 -39.81 6.59
N TRP A 633 -84.42 -40.53 7.11
CA TRP A 633 -84.53 -41.20 8.43
C TRP A 633 -83.16 -41.53 9.05
N LEU A 634 -82.16 -41.79 8.21
CA LEU A 634 -80.76 -41.88 8.59
C LEU A 634 -79.99 -40.68 8.04
N ASP A 635 -79.12 -40.18 8.91
CA ASP A 635 -78.08 -39.19 8.67
C ASP A 635 -76.86 -39.75 9.44
N TYR A 636 -76.05 -40.57 8.76
CA TYR A 636 -75.04 -41.40 9.42
C TYR A 636 -73.87 -40.58 9.98
N ASP A 637 -73.61 -39.43 9.37
CA ASP A 637 -72.54 -38.47 9.66
C ASP A 637 -73.06 -37.15 10.26
N GLY A 638 -74.32 -36.78 10.03
CA GLY A 638 -75.00 -35.72 10.76
C GLY A 638 -74.99 -34.34 10.09
N ASP A 639 -74.75 -34.24 8.79
CA ASP A 639 -74.63 -32.97 8.07
C ASP A 639 -75.97 -32.37 7.58
N GLY A 640 -77.07 -33.08 7.79
CA GLY A 640 -78.41 -32.66 7.38
C GLY A 640 -78.78 -33.06 5.94
N PHE A 641 -77.91 -33.75 5.21
CA PHE A 641 -78.23 -34.44 3.97
C PHE A 641 -78.45 -35.94 4.24
N GLY A 642 -79.71 -36.36 4.37
CA GLY A 642 -80.02 -37.78 4.63
C GLY A 642 -79.37 -38.76 3.63
N ASP A 643 -78.91 -39.92 4.14
CA ASP A 643 -78.05 -40.93 3.50
C ASP A 643 -78.37 -41.28 2.02
N ASN A 644 -79.63 -41.09 1.61
CA ASN A 644 -80.11 -41.47 0.27
C ASN A 644 -79.91 -40.39 -0.80
N ARG A 645 -79.54 -39.17 -0.38
CA ARG A 645 -79.38 -37.98 -1.24
C ARG A 645 -77.93 -37.51 -1.30
N ASP A 646 -77.18 -37.70 -0.22
CA ASP A 646 -75.77 -37.35 -0.07
C ASP A 646 -74.83 -38.16 -1.02
N ALA A 647 -73.76 -37.51 -1.49
CA ALA A 647 -72.66 -38.08 -2.25
C ALA A 647 -71.55 -38.72 -1.37
N CYS A 648 -71.43 -38.39 -0.08
CA CYS A 648 -70.47 -38.92 0.86
C CYS A 648 -71.04 -39.58 2.16
N PRO A 649 -72.04 -40.53 2.14
CA PRO A 649 -72.94 -40.90 3.28
C PRO A 649 -72.36 -41.60 4.52
N THR A 650 -71.14 -41.23 4.88
CA THR A 650 -70.31 -41.71 6.00
C THR A 650 -69.25 -40.68 6.44
N LYS A 651 -69.30 -39.44 5.92
CA LYS A 651 -68.36 -38.35 6.13
C LYS A 651 -69.10 -37.00 6.01
N PHE A 652 -69.35 -36.38 7.17
CA PHE A 652 -70.01 -35.09 7.32
C PHE A 652 -69.49 -34.06 6.31
N GLY A 653 -70.42 -33.42 5.59
CA GLY A 653 -70.10 -32.54 4.50
C GLY A 653 -71.16 -31.48 4.21
N LEU A 654 -70.73 -30.23 4.08
CA LEU A 654 -71.61 -29.13 3.67
C LEU A 654 -71.38 -28.69 2.21
N SER A 655 -70.49 -29.36 1.48
CA SER A 655 -70.14 -29.02 0.11
C SER A 655 -71.36 -28.97 -0.80
N LEU A 656 -71.36 -28.04 -1.76
CA LEU A 656 -72.41 -27.89 -2.76
C LEU A 656 -72.06 -28.60 -4.09
N SER A 657 -70.80 -28.96 -4.30
CA SER A 657 -70.33 -29.64 -5.51
C SER A 657 -69.19 -30.62 -5.22
N PRO A 658 -69.46 -31.95 -5.15
CA PRO A 658 -70.77 -32.61 -5.04
C PRO A 658 -71.53 -32.24 -3.74
N GLU A 659 -72.82 -32.53 -3.63
CA GLU A 659 -73.61 -32.26 -2.42
C GLU A 659 -73.28 -33.25 -1.29
N GLY A 660 -72.98 -32.74 -0.08
CA GLY A 660 -72.82 -33.53 1.17
C GLY A 660 -71.44 -34.14 1.45
N CYS A 661 -70.37 -33.64 0.82
CA CYS A 661 -69.00 -34.08 1.10
C CYS A 661 -68.23 -33.06 1.96
N PRO A 662 -67.14 -33.46 2.63
CA PRO A 662 -66.26 -32.54 3.35
C PRO A 662 -65.80 -31.40 2.42
N ASP A 663 -65.94 -30.19 2.94
CA ASP A 663 -65.61 -28.88 2.39
C ASP A 663 -65.24 -28.09 3.65
N ARG A 664 -63.96 -27.75 3.77
CA ARG A 664 -63.30 -27.43 5.03
C ARG A 664 -63.15 -25.92 5.25
N ASP A 665 -62.94 -25.18 4.16
CA ASP A 665 -62.93 -23.72 4.11
C ASP A 665 -64.33 -23.12 3.91
N GLY A 666 -65.27 -23.86 3.30
CA GLY A 666 -66.67 -23.46 3.13
C GLY A 666 -66.97 -22.74 1.81
N ASP A 667 -66.09 -22.81 0.80
CA ASP A 667 -66.28 -22.16 -0.50
C ASP A 667 -67.43 -22.80 -1.34
N GLY A 668 -67.74 -24.08 -1.07
CA GLY A 668 -68.78 -24.87 -1.71
C GLY A 668 -68.26 -26.05 -2.58
N PHE A 669 -66.96 -26.19 -2.78
CA PHE A 669 -66.31 -27.34 -3.42
C PHE A 669 -65.78 -28.32 -2.35
N SER A 670 -65.85 -29.62 -2.64
CA SER A 670 -65.39 -30.61 -1.67
C SER A 670 -63.86 -30.78 -1.68
N ASP A 671 -63.26 -31.14 -0.53
CA ASP A 671 -61.82 -31.44 -0.32
C ASP A 671 -61.15 -32.37 -1.36
N ASN A 672 -61.94 -33.15 -2.11
CA ASN A 672 -61.45 -34.12 -3.10
C ASN A 672 -61.54 -33.62 -4.55
N THR A 673 -62.21 -32.49 -4.76
CA THR A 673 -62.29 -31.74 -6.02
C THR A 673 -61.50 -30.44 -5.96
N ASP A 674 -61.29 -29.92 -4.76
CA ASP A 674 -60.50 -28.74 -4.50
C ASP A 674 -58.99 -29.00 -4.58
N LEU A 675 -58.23 -27.98 -4.99
CA LEU A 675 -56.76 -27.97 -4.98
C LEU A 675 -56.18 -27.22 -3.77
N PHE A 676 -56.97 -26.34 -3.13
CA PHE A 676 -56.63 -25.62 -1.90
C PHE A 676 -57.73 -25.83 -0.83
N PRO A 677 -57.92 -27.04 -0.28
CA PRO A 677 -59.00 -27.38 0.66
C PRO A 677 -58.93 -26.74 2.06
N ASP A 678 -58.23 -25.61 2.17
CA ASP A 678 -57.99 -24.84 3.39
C ASP A 678 -58.11 -23.32 3.10
N ASP A 679 -58.47 -22.90 1.87
CA ASP A 679 -58.58 -21.50 1.44
C ASP A 679 -59.95 -21.22 0.78
N ILE A 680 -60.74 -20.34 1.40
CA ILE A 680 -62.12 -20.03 0.98
C ILE A 680 -62.20 -19.17 -0.30
N ASP A 681 -61.10 -18.55 -0.72
CA ASP A 681 -61.07 -17.66 -1.88
C ASP A 681 -60.46 -18.33 -3.14
N ASP A 682 -59.92 -19.56 -3.05
CA ASP A 682 -59.26 -20.26 -4.16
C ASP A 682 -59.51 -21.77 -4.24
N TRP A 683 -59.81 -22.28 -5.44
CA TRP A 683 -60.18 -23.69 -5.68
C TRP A 683 -59.44 -24.34 -6.88
N ALA A 684 -58.51 -23.61 -7.52
CA ALA A 684 -57.85 -24.03 -8.75
C ALA A 684 -56.43 -23.45 -8.89
N ASP A 685 -55.53 -24.25 -9.45
CA ASP A 685 -54.15 -23.91 -9.81
C ASP A 685 -53.96 -24.30 -11.29
N SER A 686 -53.71 -23.32 -12.15
CA SER A 686 -53.68 -23.47 -13.61
C SER A 686 -52.32 -23.89 -14.18
N ASP A 687 -51.19 -23.65 -13.50
CA ASP A 687 -49.85 -23.95 -14.00
C ASP A 687 -48.97 -24.86 -13.11
N GLY A 688 -49.31 -25.00 -11.83
CA GLY A 688 -48.79 -26.01 -10.92
C GLY A 688 -47.74 -25.54 -9.93
N ASP A 689 -47.66 -24.24 -9.61
CA ASP A 689 -46.63 -23.69 -8.72
C ASP A 689 -46.97 -23.78 -7.22
N GLY A 690 -48.26 -23.80 -6.88
CA GLY A 690 -48.77 -23.87 -5.51
C GLY A 690 -49.46 -22.60 -5.00
N TYR A 691 -49.68 -21.58 -5.83
CA TYR A 691 -50.57 -20.45 -5.55
C TYR A 691 -51.91 -20.60 -6.29
N GLY A 692 -52.97 -20.01 -5.75
CA GLY A 692 -54.33 -20.13 -6.30
C GLY A 692 -54.61 -19.12 -7.43
N ASP A 693 -55.37 -19.55 -8.45
CA ASP A 693 -55.72 -18.79 -9.65
C ASP A 693 -56.34 -17.39 -9.37
N ASN A 694 -56.92 -17.16 -8.18
CA ASN A 694 -57.52 -15.88 -7.79
C ASN A 694 -56.60 -14.98 -6.96
N ALA A 695 -55.69 -15.56 -6.17
CA ALA A 695 -54.67 -14.85 -5.39
C ALA A 695 -53.43 -14.48 -6.24
N ASP A 696 -53.08 -15.32 -7.21
CA ASP A 696 -51.93 -15.17 -8.09
C ASP A 696 -52.13 -14.05 -9.14
N LEU A 697 -51.11 -13.19 -9.30
CA LEU A 697 -51.07 -12.14 -10.32
C LEU A 697 -50.68 -12.65 -11.73
N PHE A 698 -50.01 -13.79 -11.81
CA PHE A 698 -49.51 -14.44 -13.02
C PHE A 698 -49.94 -15.92 -13.20
N PRO A 699 -51.26 -16.27 -13.12
CA PRO A 699 -51.79 -17.66 -13.04
C PRO A 699 -51.70 -18.52 -14.31
N ASN A 700 -50.63 -18.34 -15.08
CA ASN A 700 -50.19 -19.17 -16.19
C ASN A 700 -48.64 -19.25 -16.30
N ASP A 701 -47.87 -18.66 -15.39
CA ASP A 701 -46.39 -18.74 -15.35
C ASP A 701 -45.90 -19.27 -13.99
N PRO A 702 -45.53 -20.57 -13.90
CA PRO A 702 -45.25 -21.27 -12.63
C PRO A 702 -43.88 -20.92 -12.01
N LEU A 703 -43.43 -19.68 -12.21
CA LEU A 703 -42.16 -19.12 -11.77
C LEU A 703 -42.29 -17.72 -11.19
N ASP A 704 -43.47 -17.10 -11.22
CA ASP A 704 -43.78 -15.75 -10.74
C ASP A 704 -45.22 -15.72 -10.22
N TRP A 705 -45.49 -15.14 -9.05
CA TRP A 705 -46.86 -15.09 -8.47
C TRP A 705 -47.22 -13.74 -7.82
N TYR A 706 -46.23 -12.86 -7.61
CA TYR A 706 -46.37 -11.58 -6.93
C TYR A 706 -45.53 -10.50 -7.62
N ASP A 707 -45.96 -9.24 -7.50
CA ASP A 707 -45.38 -8.04 -8.14
C ASP A 707 -45.52 -6.87 -7.14
N PHE A 708 -44.49 -6.63 -6.34
CA PHE A 708 -44.51 -5.71 -5.20
C PHE A 708 -44.52 -4.23 -5.62
N ASP A 709 -43.77 -3.86 -6.67
CA ASP A 709 -43.62 -2.46 -7.09
C ASP A 709 -44.44 -2.06 -8.34
N ASN A 710 -45.07 -3.04 -9.00
CA ASN A 710 -45.97 -2.92 -10.15
C ASN A 710 -45.27 -2.55 -11.48
N ASP A 711 -44.04 -3.02 -11.69
CA ASP A 711 -43.29 -2.88 -12.95
C ASP A 711 -43.69 -3.90 -14.04
N THR A 712 -44.35 -5.01 -13.66
CA THR A 712 -44.81 -6.17 -14.48
C THR A 712 -43.83 -7.33 -14.69
N TYR A 713 -42.67 -7.34 -14.06
CA TYR A 713 -41.90 -8.53 -13.72
C TYR A 713 -42.38 -9.11 -12.38
N GLY A 714 -42.04 -10.37 -12.08
CA GLY A 714 -42.43 -11.01 -10.83
C GLY A 714 -41.29 -11.01 -9.83
N ASP A 715 -41.55 -10.76 -8.55
CA ASP A 715 -40.55 -10.61 -7.48
C ASP A 715 -39.50 -11.73 -7.40
N ASN A 716 -39.85 -12.92 -7.90
CA ASN A 716 -39.03 -14.12 -7.87
C ASN A 716 -38.24 -14.40 -9.16
N THR A 717 -38.44 -13.61 -10.22
CA THR A 717 -37.52 -13.49 -11.36
C THR A 717 -36.83 -12.12 -11.44
N ASP A 718 -37.35 -11.12 -10.74
CA ASP A 718 -36.76 -9.80 -10.60
C ASP A 718 -35.57 -9.81 -9.62
N ILE A 719 -34.51 -9.04 -9.93
CA ILE A 719 -33.33 -8.87 -9.07
C ILE A 719 -33.47 -7.65 -8.16
N PHE A 720 -34.36 -6.71 -8.50
CA PHE A 720 -34.67 -5.49 -7.76
C PHE A 720 -36.19 -5.38 -7.45
N PRO A 721 -36.81 -6.30 -6.66
CA PRO A 721 -38.27 -6.37 -6.46
C PRO A 721 -38.93 -5.18 -5.72
N SER A 722 -38.27 -4.04 -5.65
CA SER A 722 -38.76 -2.82 -4.99
C SER A 722 -38.41 -1.52 -5.72
N ASP A 723 -37.69 -1.57 -6.85
CA ASP A 723 -37.52 -0.41 -7.73
C ASP A 723 -38.16 -0.66 -9.11
N PRO A 724 -39.34 -0.08 -9.39
CA PRO A 724 -40.10 -0.33 -10.63
C PRO A 724 -39.49 0.37 -11.87
N LEU A 725 -38.18 0.66 -11.81
CA LEU A 725 -37.35 1.13 -12.89
C LEU A 725 -36.22 0.15 -13.23
N GLU A 726 -35.92 -0.86 -12.42
CA GLU A 726 -34.80 -1.80 -12.58
C GLU A 726 -35.31 -3.24 -12.37
N TRP A 727 -34.90 -4.21 -13.20
CA TRP A 727 -35.45 -5.59 -13.16
C TRP A 727 -34.44 -6.72 -13.46
N ASN A 728 -33.21 -6.38 -13.83
CA ASN A 728 -32.16 -7.34 -14.19
C ASN A 728 -30.78 -6.70 -13.96
N ASP A 729 -29.86 -7.49 -13.42
CA ASP A 729 -28.44 -7.18 -13.24
C ASP A 729 -27.68 -8.34 -13.91
N THR A 730 -26.97 -8.04 -14.99
CA THR A 730 -26.32 -9.07 -15.82
C THR A 730 -24.95 -9.50 -15.32
N ASP A 731 -24.24 -8.68 -14.54
CA ASP A 731 -22.87 -8.95 -14.11
C ASP A 731 -22.64 -8.99 -12.59
N GLY A 732 -23.59 -8.50 -11.80
CA GLY A 732 -23.71 -8.65 -10.35
C GLY A 732 -23.18 -7.46 -9.55
N ASP A 733 -23.19 -6.26 -10.11
CA ASP A 733 -22.63 -5.05 -9.47
C ASP A 733 -23.64 -4.26 -8.61
N THR A 734 -24.91 -4.68 -8.58
CA THR A 734 -26.05 -4.08 -7.87
C THR A 734 -26.65 -2.81 -8.51
N VAL A 735 -26.33 -2.50 -9.76
CA VAL A 735 -27.02 -1.50 -10.58
C VAL A 735 -27.80 -2.19 -11.70
N GLY A 736 -29.06 -1.80 -11.92
CA GLY A 736 -29.88 -2.41 -12.97
C GLY A 736 -29.37 -2.11 -14.38
N ASP A 737 -29.42 -3.12 -15.26
CA ASP A 737 -29.09 -3.15 -16.72
C ASP A 737 -29.52 -1.93 -17.56
N ASN A 738 -30.45 -1.12 -17.05
CA ASN A 738 -31.14 -0.04 -17.73
C ASN A 738 -30.84 1.36 -17.12
N ALA A 739 -30.24 1.41 -15.93
CA ALA A 739 -29.61 2.57 -15.33
C ALA A 739 -28.08 2.56 -15.57
N ASP A 740 -27.50 1.35 -15.58
CA ASP A 740 -26.10 1.08 -15.85
C ASP A 740 -25.67 1.41 -17.30
N ALA A 741 -24.50 2.06 -17.42
CA ALA A 741 -23.83 2.38 -18.68
C ALA A 741 -23.07 1.18 -19.29
N PHE A 742 -22.59 0.22 -18.50
CA PHE A 742 -21.85 -0.97 -18.94
C PHE A 742 -22.36 -2.32 -18.36
N PRO A 743 -23.59 -2.79 -18.70
CA PRO A 743 -24.25 -4.01 -18.16
C PRO A 743 -23.61 -5.39 -18.45
N MET A 744 -22.29 -5.46 -18.52
CA MET A 744 -21.48 -6.65 -18.74
C MET A 744 -20.09 -6.54 -18.06
N ASP A 745 -19.78 -5.45 -17.35
CA ASP A 745 -18.53 -5.22 -16.63
C ASP A 745 -18.83 -4.73 -15.19
N PRO A 746 -18.77 -5.61 -14.17
CA PRO A 746 -19.19 -5.32 -12.80
C PRO A 746 -18.18 -4.45 -12.03
N THR A 747 -17.41 -3.65 -12.76
CA THR A 747 -16.48 -2.65 -12.23
C THR A 747 -16.77 -1.24 -12.74
N GLU A 748 -17.74 -1.06 -13.63
CA GLU A 748 -18.06 0.23 -14.26
C GLU A 748 -19.58 0.39 -14.45
N TRP A 749 -20.24 1.24 -13.66
CA TRP A 749 -21.69 1.49 -13.79
C TRP A 749 -22.07 2.86 -14.36
N LEU A 750 -21.10 3.79 -14.42
CA LEU A 750 -21.32 5.20 -14.75
C LEU A 750 -20.37 5.68 -15.85
N ASP A 751 -20.93 6.44 -16.79
CA ASP A 751 -20.24 7.15 -17.89
C ASP A 751 -20.69 8.62 -17.80
N SER A 752 -19.98 9.43 -17.02
CA SER A 752 -20.41 10.77 -16.62
C SER A 752 -20.40 11.79 -17.77
N ASP A 753 -19.57 11.59 -18.79
CA ASP A 753 -19.44 12.51 -19.93
C ASP A 753 -19.94 11.95 -21.28
N GLY A 754 -20.14 10.63 -21.38
CA GLY A 754 -20.79 9.93 -22.48
C GLY A 754 -19.85 9.48 -23.60
N ASP A 755 -18.57 9.25 -23.33
CA ASP A 755 -17.57 8.85 -24.32
C ASP A 755 -17.42 7.33 -24.50
N GLY A 756 -17.88 6.54 -23.52
CA GLY A 756 -17.84 5.08 -23.50
C GLY A 756 -16.66 4.46 -22.74
N CYS A 757 -15.98 5.24 -21.91
CA CYS A 757 -15.13 4.80 -20.81
C CYS A 757 -15.88 4.93 -19.47
N GLY A 758 -15.60 4.05 -18.52
CA GLY A 758 -16.29 4.02 -17.22
C GLY A 758 -15.57 4.84 -16.16
N ASP A 759 -16.34 5.58 -15.35
CA ASP A 759 -15.84 6.55 -14.36
C ASP A 759 -14.82 5.98 -13.35
N ASN A 760 -14.78 4.66 -13.09
CA ASN A 760 -13.83 4.06 -12.14
C ASN A 760 -12.46 3.77 -12.77
N GLN A 761 -12.40 3.58 -14.08
CA GLN A 761 -11.16 3.43 -14.87
C GLN A 761 -10.72 4.73 -15.53
N ASP A 762 -11.63 5.67 -15.75
CA ASP A 762 -11.36 6.93 -16.41
C ASP A 762 -10.57 7.90 -15.50
N ILE A 763 -9.47 8.44 -16.05
CA ILE A 763 -8.62 9.42 -15.36
C ILE A 763 -9.21 10.84 -15.43
N TRP A 764 -10.12 11.08 -16.38
CA TRP A 764 -10.85 12.33 -16.57
C TRP A 764 -12.37 12.11 -16.81
N PRO A 765 -13.16 11.63 -15.82
CA PRO A 765 -14.61 11.35 -15.94
C PRO A 765 -15.55 12.53 -16.31
N ASP A 766 -15.00 13.70 -16.63
CA ASP A 766 -15.70 14.94 -17.00
C ASP A 766 -15.25 15.49 -18.39
N ASP A 767 -14.27 14.87 -19.07
CA ASP A 767 -13.74 15.30 -20.37
C ASP A 767 -13.85 14.18 -21.44
N PRO A 768 -14.91 14.19 -22.29
CA PRO A 768 -15.31 13.11 -23.21
C PRO A 768 -14.42 13.03 -24.47
N ALA A 769 -13.14 13.19 -24.23
CA ALA A 769 -12.06 13.22 -25.17
C ALA A 769 -10.88 12.38 -24.68
N GLU A 770 -10.69 12.10 -23.39
CA GLU A 770 -9.46 11.47 -22.85
C GLU A 770 -9.78 10.45 -21.73
N CYS A 771 -9.73 9.14 -22.00
CA CYS A 771 -9.92 8.14 -20.92
C CYS A 771 -8.64 7.70 -20.20
N TYR A 772 -7.47 7.84 -20.86
CA TYR A 772 -6.25 7.12 -20.49
C TYR A 772 -5.02 8.02 -20.44
N ASP A 773 -4.13 7.75 -19.48
CA ASP A 773 -2.79 8.32 -19.34
C ASP A 773 -1.81 7.16 -19.15
N ARG A 774 -1.25 6.64 -20.24
CA ARG A 774 -0.47 5.38 -20.18
C ARG A 774 0.89 5.48 -19.50
N ASP A 775 1.48 6.67 -19.39
CA ASP A 775 2.79 6.87 -18.74
C ASP A 775 2.77 7.83 -17.53
N VAL A 776 1.59 8.38 -17.26
CA VAL A 776 1.19 9.13 -16.05
C VAL A 776 1.88 10.50 -15.99
N ASP A 777 2.03 11.18 -17.13
CA ASP A 777 2.62 12.53 -17.21
C ASP A 777 1.61 13.68 -16.97
N GLY A 778 0.31 13.39 -17.06
CA GLY A 778 -0.79 14.33 -16.89
C GLY A 778 -1.34 14.93 -18.20
N ILE A 779 -0.90 14.45 -19.36
CA ILE A 779 -1.49 14.70 -20.68
C ILE A 779 -2.15 13.41 -21.18
N GLY A 780 -3.44 13.47 -21.48
CA GLY A 780 -4.18 12.30 -21.97
C GLY A 780 -3.67 11.77 -23.32
N ASP A 781 -3.83 10.45 -23.49
CA ASP A 781 -3.34 9.60 -24.57
C ASP A 781 -3.58 10.11 -26.01
N ASN A 782 -4.59 10.96 -26.24
CA ASN A 782 -4.90 11.49 -27.57
C ASN A 782 -4.60 12.98 -27.78
N GLN A 783 -4.23 13.69 -26.72
CA GLN A 783 -3.49 14.95 -26.85
C GLN A 783 -1.97 14.73 -26.85
N ASP A 784 -1.50 13.63 -26.30
CA ASP A 784 -0.09 13.25 -26.31
C ASP A 784 0.38 12.69 -27.69
N ALA A 785 1.56 13.12 -28.11
CA ALA A 785 2.28 12.61 -29.29
C ALA A 785 3.09 11.31 -29.03
N PHE A 786 3.46 11.01 -27.78
CA PHE A 786 4.23 9.81 -27.37
C PHE A 786 3.69 9.17 -26.07
N PRO A 787 2.46 8.61 -26.05
CA PRO A 787 1.79 8.14 -24.82
C PRO A 787 2.30 6.79 -24.28
N ASP A 788 3.61 6.60 -24.29
CA ASP A 788 4.36 5.52 -23.66
C ASP A 788 5.75 6.03 -23.15
N ASP A 789 5.98 7.35 -23.13
CA ASP A 789 7.22 8.03 -22.74
C ASP A 789 6.95 9.39 -22.05
N ARG A 790 6.73 9.31 -20.73
CA ARG A 790 6.48 10.39 -19.75
C ARG A 790 7.42 11.61 -19.80
N ALA A 791 8.46 11.57 -20.63
CA ALA A 791 9.38 12.68 -20.86
C ALA A 791 9.03 13.52 -22.11
N GLU A 792 8.06 13.12 -22.95
CA GLU A 792 7.87 13.65 -24.30
C GLU A 792 6.39 13.80 -24.72
N TRP A 793 5.65 14.77 -24.22
CA TRP A 793 4.22 14.92 -24.56
C TRP A 793 3.89 15.57 -25.94
N ASN A 794 4.87 16.06 -26.70
CA ASN A 794 4.61 16.91 -27.88
C ASN A 794 5.68 16.77 -28.99
N ASP A 795 5.23 16.74 -30.26
CA ASP A 795 6.07 16.76 -31.48
C ASP A 795 5.68 17.97 -32.35
N THR A 796 6.32 19.12 -32.12
CA THR A 796 5.93 20.39 -32.76
C THR A 796 6.11 20.40 -34.29
N ASP A 797 7.03 19.61 -34.84
CA ASP A 797 7.30 19.60 -36.29
C ASP A 797 6.97 18.28 -37.04
N ASN A 798 6.49 17.28 -36.29
CA ASN A 798 5.97 15.98 -36.73
C ASN A 798 7.02 15.10 -37.41
N ASP A 799 8.21 14.99 -36.80
CA ASP A 799 9.30 14.17 -37.30
C ASP A 799 9.59 12.90 -36.47
N GLY A 800 8.87 12.69 -35.37
CA GLY A 800 8.92 11.51 -34.51
C GLY A 800 10.09 11.50 -33.53
N LEU A 801 10.46 12.66 -33.01
CA LEU A 801 11.25 12.84 -31.78
C LEU A 801 10.56 13.95 -30.98
N GLY A 802 10.34 13.73 -29.68
CA GLY A 802 9.62 14.72 -28.87
C GLY A 802 10.42 16.00 -28.64
N ASP A 803 9.70 17.09 -28.38
CA ASP A 803 10.25 18.44 -28.23
C ASP A 803 11.31 18.58 -27.12
N ASN A 804 11.34 17.68 -26.12
CA ASN A 804 12.32 17.73 -25.03
C ASN A 804 13.64 17.02 -25.40
N SER A 805 13.58 16.02 -26.28
CA SER A 805 14.74 15.31 -26.84
C SER A 805 15.26 15.90 -28.15
N ASP A 806 14.42 16.61 -28.92
CA ASP A 806 14.84 17.26 -30.15
C ASP A 806 15.61 18.57 -29.87
N LEU A 807 16.82 18.66 -30.40
CA LEU A 807 17.64 19.88 -30.27
C LEU A 807 17.14 21.04 -31.15
N PHE A 808 16.24 20.77 -32.10
CA PHE A 808 15.69 21.73 -33.04
C PHE A 808 14.17 21.47 -33.28
N PRO A 809 13.27 21.61 -32.27
CA PRO A 809 11.85 21.17 -32.30
C PRO A 809 10.91 21.89 -33.30
N ASN A 810 11.42 22.55 -34.34
CA ASN A 810 10.68 23.35 -35.31
C ASN A 810 11.22 23.16 -36.75
N ASP A 811 12.08 22.17 -37.00
CA ASP A 811 12.61 21.78 -38.31
C ASP A 811 12.74 20.26 -38.41
N SER A 812 11.72 19.62 -39.01
CA SER A 812 11.49 18.15 -39.16
C SER A 812 12.49 17.34 -39.97
N LYS A 813 13.75 17.78 -39.96
CA LYS A 813 14.94 17.13 -40.50
C LYS A 813 16.13 17.24 -39.55
N ALA A 814 15.98 17.91 -38.42
CA ALA A 814 17.06 18.50 -37.65
C ALA A 814 17.25 17.90 -36.26
N LYS A 815 16.74 16.71 -35.97
CA LYS A 815 16.81 15.99 -34.67
C LYS A 815 18.05 16.12 -33.78
N TYR A 816 19.25 16.09 -34.38
CA TYR A 816 20.49 15.85 -33.66
C TYR A 816 21.61 16.78 -34.13
N ASP A 817 22.43 17.22 -33.18
CA ASP A 817 23.74 17.86 -33.38
C ASP A 817 24.78 16.98 -32.66
N SER A 818 25.59 16.25 -33.44
CA SER A 818 26.50 15.22 -32.91
C SER A 818 27.88 15.75 -32.51
N ASP A 819 28.19 17.02 -32.79
CA ASP A 819 29.45 17.64 -32.39
C ASP A 819 29.30 18.92 -31.54
N GLY A 820 28.08 19.46 -31.45
CA GLY A 820 27.67 20.54 -30.56
C GLY A 820 27.98 21.94 -31.08
N ASP A 821 28.10 22.12 -32.41
CA ASP A 821 28.41 23.43 -33.02
C ASP A 821 27.17 24.33 -33.26
N GLY A 822 25.97 23.78 -33.09
CA GLY A 822 24.69 24.45 -33.30
C GLY A 822 24.09 24.28 -34.70
N ILE A 823 24.64 23.39 -35.53
CA ILE A 823 24.12 23.04 -36.86
C ILE A 823 23.73 21.56 -36.87
N ALA A 824 22.44 21.28 -37.00
CA ALA A 824 21.93 19.91 -37.04
C ALA A 824 22.62 19.05 -38.12
N ASN A 825 22.84 17.78 -37.80
CA ASN A 825 23.54 16.76 -38.60
C ASN A 825 23.07 16.63 -40.05
N TYR A 826 21.81 16.98 -40.34
CA TYR A 826 21.24 16.94 -41.68
C TYR A 826 21.71 18.13 -42.56
N TYR A 827 21.96 19.28 -41.93
CA TYR A 827 22.44 20.50 -42.58
C TYR A 827 23.96 20.63 -42.55
N ASP A 828 24.63 19.99 -41.59
CA ASP A 828 26.08 19.88 -41.60
C ASP A 828 26.61 18.85 -42.62
N THR A 829 27.75 19.18 -43.22
CA THR A 829 28.51 18.35 -44.14
C THR A 829 29.48 17.39 -43.42
N PHE A 830 29.87 17.66 -42.16
CA PHE A 830 30.89 16.90 -41.42
C PHE A 830 30.49 16.61 -39.95
N PRO A 831 29.35 15.94 -39.66
CA PRO A 831 28.61 16.01 -38.38
C PRO A 831 29.28 15.45 -37.10
N ASP A 832 30.57 15.13 -37.18
CA ASP A 832 31.40 14.61 -36.08
C ASP A 832 32.57 15.58 -35.78
N ASN A 833 32.49 16.86 -36.20
CA ASN A 833 33.60 17.81 -36.18
C ASN A 833 33.16 19.29 -36.22
N ALA A 834 32.89 19.83 -35.01
CA ALA A 834 32.46 21.19 -34.64
C ALA A 834 33.39 22.36 -35.04
N ASN A 835 34.22 22.14 -36.05
CA ASN A 835 35.17 23.10 -36.61
C ASN A 835 35.13 23.06 -38.15
N MET A 836 34.16 22.40 -38.80
CA MET A 836 34.21 22.08 -40.23
C MET A 836 32.84 22.06 -40.93
N ASP A 837 31.97 22.99 -40.61
CA ASP A 837 30.56 23.13 -40.99
C ASP A 837 30.23 23.19 -42.51
N SER A 838 31.22 23.14 -43.42
CA SER A 838 30.98 22.94 -44.86
C SER A 838 32.21 22.56 -45.71
N TRP A 839 31.95 22.06 -46.93
CA TRP A 839 32.96 21.93 -47.99
C TRP A 839 33.75 23.23 -48.26
N PHE A 840 33.17 24.40 -47.98
CA PHE A 840 33.85 25.68 -48.18
C PHE A 840 35.01 25.86 -47.21
N ASP A 841 34.86 25.43 -45.96
CA ASP A 841 35.92 25.56 -44.96
C ASP A 841 37.05 24.54 -45.20
N LEU A 842 36.73 23.31 -45.60
CA LEU A 842 37.72 22.36 -46.13
C LEU A 842 38.52 22.95 -47.31
N ILE A 843 37.86 23.62 -48.25
CA ILE A 843 38.52 24.28 -49.40
C ILE A 843 39.41 25.43 -48.93
N ILE A 844 38.98 26.24 -47.96
CA ILE A 844 39.80 27.31 -47.38
C ILE A 844 41.03 26.74 -46.68
N ARG A 845 40.90 25.66 -45.89
CA ARG A 845 42.03 24.99 -45.23
C ARG A 845 43.01 24.41 -46.25
N ILE A 846 42.53 23.75 -47.31
CA ILE A 846 43.38 23.26 -48.42
C ILE A 846 44.09 24.44 -49.11
N MET A 847 43.42 25.56 -49.33
CA MET A 847 44.00 26.78 -49.92
C MET A 847 45.07 27.42 -49.01
N ILE A 848 44.85 27.44 -47.69
CA ILE A 848 45.83 27.89 -46.70
C ILE A 848 47.06 26.97 -46.69
N PHE A 849 46.87 25.65 -46.63
CA PHE A 849 47.97 24.69 -46.71
C PHE A 849 48.73 24.77 -48.04
N ALA A 850 48.04 24.93 -49.17
CA ALA A 850 48.66 25.15 -50.48
C ALA A 850 49.43 26.49 -50.54
N GLY A 851 48.91 27.55 -49.91
CA GLY A 851 49.59 28.83 -49.75
C GLY A 851 50.87 28.73 -48.93
N ILE A 852 50.81 28.07 -47.76
CA ILE A 852 51.96 27.81 -46.88
C ILE A 852 53.01 26.95 -47.60
N ALA A 853 52.60 25.90 -48.30
CA ALA A 853 53.49 25.07 -49.12
C ALA A 853 54.14 25.89 -50.25
N SER A 854 53.38 26.78 -50.90
CA SER A 854 53.90 27.67 -51.95
C SER A 854 54.95 28.65 -51.40
N VAL A 855 54.72 29.25 -50.24
CA VAL A 855 55.69 30.09 -49.54
C VAL A 855 56.93 29.29 -49.15
N GLY A 856 56.77 28.07 -48.63
CA GLY A 856 57.86 27.15 -48.32
C GLY A 856 58.72 26.81 -49.54
N ILE A 857 58.09 26.53 -50.69
CA ILE A 857 58.77 26.29 -51.98
C ILE A 857 59.51 27.54 -52.46
N ILE A 858 58.92 28.73 -52.36
CA ILE A 858 59.58 30.00 -52.74
C ILE A 858 60.80 30.29 -51.84
N VAL A 859 60.71 30.03 -50.54
CA VAL A 859 61.83 30.16 -49.59
C VAL A 859 62.93 29.13 -49.89
N TYR A 860 62.55 27.88 -50.17
CA TYR A 860 63.49 26.82 -50.56
C TYR A 860 64.23 27.12 -51.87
N LEU A 861 63.52 27.63 -52.89
CA LEU A 861 64.11 28.04 -54.17
C LEU A 861 65.01 29.28 -54.02
N ARG A 862 64.63 30.26 -53.20
CA ARG A 862 65.51 31.41 -52.88
C ARG A 862 66.80 31.00 -52.16
N LYS A 863 66.76 29.96 -51.31
CA LYS A 863 67.93 29.49 -50.56
C LYS A 863 68.99 28.78 -51.43
N LYS A 864 68.68 28.45 -52.70
CA LYS A 864 69.59 27.71 -53.60
C LYS A 864 70.35 28.60 -54.61
N SER A 865 70.14 29.91 -54.59
CA SER A 865 70.61 30.84 -55.64
C SER A 865 71.32 32.07 -55.08
N SER A 866 72.47 31.89 -54.42
CA SER A 866 73.34 33.00 -54.01
C SER A 866 74.85 32.66 -54.10
N VAL A 867 75.43 32.81 -55.29
CA VAL A 867 76.89 32.94 -55.49
C VAL A 867 77.21 34.01 -56.54
N GLN A 868 78.06 34.96 -56.15
CA GLN A 868 78.78 36.01 -56.93
C GLN A 868 78.02 37.20 -57.57
N GLU A 869 78.31 38.40 -56.99
CA GLU A 869 78.94 39.60 -57.60
C GLU A 869 78.76 39.89 -59.13
N THR A 870 78.60 41.13 -59.62
CA THR A 870 79.02 42.46 -59.11
C THR A 870 78.31 43.65 -59.83
N ASP A 871 78.51 44.87 -59.30
CA ASP A 871 78.56 46.20 -59.98
C ASP A 871 77.29 47.07 -60.25
N LYS A 872 77.24 48.20 -59.50
CA LYS A 872 76.88 49.61 -59.87
C LYS A 872 75.46 50.05 -60.29
N LEU A 873 74.84 50.84 -59.38
CA LEU A 873 74.30 52.24 -59.50
C LEU A 873 73.52 52.71 -60.77
N PRO A 874 72.57 53.69 -60.69
CA PRO A 874 72.03 54.40 -59.50
C PRO A 874 70.47 54.61 -59.46
N TYR A 875 69.98 55.03 -58.28
CA TYR A 875 68.99 56.10 -58.01
C TYR A 875 67.86 56.42 -59.03
N GLN A 876 66.58 56.28 -58.64
CA GLN A 876 65.62 57.40 -58.61
C GLN A 876 64.39 57.12 -57.70
N ASP A 877 63.77 58.21 -57.24
CA ASP A 877 62.59 58.34 -56.37
C ASP A 877 61.29 58.59 -57.19
N ASP A 878 60.19 58.92 -56.51
CA ASP A 878 58.82 59.28 -56.98
C ASP A 878 57.85 58.12 -57.31
N PHE A 879 56.57 58.05 -56.92
CA PHE A 879 55.49 58.98 -56.50
C PHE A 879 54.38 59.17 -57.56
N SER A 880 53.27 58.41 -57.37
CA SER A 880 51.86 58.75 -57.69
C SER A 880 51.24 58.63 -59.12
N MET A 881 49.91 58.37 -59.10
CA MET A 881 48.82 58.77 -60.02
C MET A 881 48.35 57.90 -61.22
N LEU A 882 47.01 57.72 -61.28
CA LEU A 882 46.02 57.69 -62.40
C LEU A 882 44.85 56.73 -62.05
N ILE A 883 43.52 56.98 -62.08
CA ILE A 883 42.63 58.08 -62.57
C ILE A 883 42.52 58.12 -64.12
N GLN A 884 41.36 58.05 -64.81
CA GLN A 884 39.91 58.15 -64.47
C GLN A 884 39.04 57.42 -65.55
N ALA A 885 37.69 57.53 -65.42
CA ALA A 885 36.60 57.45 -66.43
C ALA A 885 35.78 56.13 -66.46
N GLU A 886 34.44 56.14 -66.60
CA GLU A 886 33.43 57.24 -66.65
C GLU A 886 32.04 56.75 -66.17
N GLY A 887 30.98 57.58 -66.23
CA GLY A 887 29.63 57.32 -65.67
C GLY A 887 28.85 56.13 -66.27
N ILE A 888 27.65 55.77 -65.79
CA ILE A 888 26.43 56.62 -65.71
C ILE A 888 25.55 56.27 -64.48
N ASP A 889 24.89 57.29 -63.95
CA ASP A 889 23.91 57.30 -62.83
C ASP A 889 22.46 57.03 -63.31
N LEU A 890 21.61 56.43 -62.45
CA LEU A 890 20.19 56.79 -62.26
C LEU A 890 19.64 56.13 -60.97
N THR A 891 19.45 56.95 -59.94
CA THR A 891 18.57 56.72 -58.75
C THR A 891 17.11 57.10 -59.09
N PRO A 892 16.06 57.01 -58.21
CA PRO A 892 15.98 56.69 -56.77
C PRO A 892 14.99 55.52 -56.46
N ASP A 893 14.60 55.11 -55.24
CA ASP A 893 14.21 55.81 -54.01
C ASP A 893 14.44 55.00 -52.72
N ARG A 894 14.53 55.72 -51.59
CA ARG A 894 14.27 55.22 -50.22
C ARG A 894 13.05 55.97 -49.67
N PRO A 895 12.29 55.35 -48.77
CA PRO A 895 12.00 56.03 -47.50
C PRO A 895 12.55 55.27 -46.28
N ALA A 896 12.62 55.97 -45.15
CA ALA A 896 12.99 55.43 -43.84
C ALA A 896 11.84 55.64 -42.84
N GLY A 897 11.78 54.84 -41.77
CA GLY A 897 10.87 55.08 -40.64
C GLY A 897 10.65 53.88 -39.70
N PRO A 898 11.05 53.96 -38.42
CA PRO A 898 10.65 53.04 -37.33
C PRO A 898 9.51 53.66 -36.46
N PRO A 899 9.21 53.16 -35.25
CA PRO A 899 8.50 51.93 -34.82
C PRO A 899 7.01 52.32 -34.44
N PRO A 900 6.25 51.77 -33.44
CA PRO A 900 6.39 50.60 -32.53
C PRO A 900 5.28 49.51 -32.60
N PRO A 901 4.34 49.27 -31.63
CA PRO A 901 4.34 47.97 -30.92
C PRO A 901 2.99 47.20 -30.85
N GLY A 902 3.08 45.92 -30.43
CA GLY A 902 2.00 45.21 -29.72
C GLY A 902 1.63 43.83 -30.28
N SER A 903 1.56 42.83 -29.38
CA SER A 903 0.79 41.56 -29.44
C SER A 903 0.64 40.86 -30.81
N PHE A 904 1.15 39.65 -30.96
CA PHE A 904 0.69 38.49 -30.17
C PHE A 904 1.92 37.76 -29.62
#